data_AF-A0AAU2P6L4-F1
#
_entry.id   AF-A0AAU2P6L4-F1
#
_cell.length_a   1.000
_cell.length_b   1.000
_cell.length_c   1.000
_cell.angle_alpha   90.00
_cell.angle_beta   90.00
_cell.angle_gamma   90.00
#
_symmetry.space_group_name_H-M   'P 1'
#
loop_
_entity.id
_entity.type
_entity.pdbx_description
1 polymer ?
#
loop_
_entity_poly.entity_id
_entity_poly.type
_entity_poly.pdbx_seq_one_letter_code
_entity_poly.pdbx_strand_id
1 'polypeptide(L)'
;MTQPFELPHFYMPYPARLNPHLDEARAHSVEWARGMGMLEGSGVWEQSDLDAHDYGLLCAYTHPDCDGPALSLITDWYVWVFFFDDHFLEIFKRSQDRDGGKAYLDRLPLFMPLDLSTPVPEPENPVEAGLADLWARTVPSMSVEWRRRFAVSTEHLLNESLWELSNINEGRISNPVEYIEMRRKVGGAPWSAGLVEYATREVPVAVAGSRPLRVLMETFSDGVHLRNDLFSYQREVEDEGELSNGVLVLETFFGCTTQEAAETVNDVLTSRLHQFEHTALTEVPALAVEKGLTPDEVAAVAAYTQGLQDWQSGGHEWHLRSSRYMNEGALSEGEPFGAAGFGTSAVDIGALLSAAGAERLRSYTHVPFQKVGPSQLPDFYMPFELTLSPHLAGARGRLTGWMRDMGMLQEGVWDEDKLLAYDLPLCAAGIHPDATPEALDVSSQWLAWGTYGDDYYPLVFGNRRDLATAKLVTARLSACMPIDGEEVPVPVNGMERGLIDLWERTAADMNQDERRQFRAAVDVMTESWLWELSNQLQHRIPDPVDYLEMRRATFGSELTMSLCRIGHGRKVPPEVYRSGPVRSLENAAMDYAMLLNDVFSYQKEIEYEGEVHNGILVVQNFFGCDYPAALNVIHDLMTQRMQQFQHVATHELPILYEDFKLSEEVRRIMQGYVTELQNWLSGILKWHQDCHRYGPADLARRAHGFVPDRVPALPFSWSGTQVPTSV
;
A
#
# COMPACT_ATOMS: atom_id res chain seq x y z
N MET A 1 31.22 19.03 -11.61
CA MET A 1 30.72 18.25 -12.75
C MET A 1 29.34 18.82 -13.10
N THR A 2 28.83 18.66 -14.32
CA THR A 2 27.46 19.12 -14.61
C THR A 2 26.48 18.15 -13.97
N GLN A 3 25.50 18.66 -13.22
CA GLN A 3 24.43 17.87 -12.60
C GLN A 3 23.71 16.95 -13.62
N PRO A 4 23.26 15.75 -13.24
CA PRO A 4 22.62 14.80 -14.16
C PRO A 4 21.30 15.30 -14.77
N PHE A 5 20.58 16.14 -14.04
CA PHE A 5 19.35 16.79 -14.49
C PHE A 5 19.14 18.12 -13.74
N GLU A 6 18.26 18.97 -14.23
CA GLU A 6 17.81 20.17 -13.53
C GLU A 6 16.66 19.80 -12.58
N LEU A 7 16.77 20.21 -11.30
CA LEU A 7 15.73 19.95 -10.32
C LEU A 7 14.36 20.48 -10.83
N PRO A 8 13.31 19.65 -10.78
CA PRO A 8 11.99 20.05 -11.26
C PRO A 8 11.36 21.07 -10.30
N HIS A 9 10.27 21.68 -10.74
CA HIS A 9 9.50 22.55 -9.86
C HIS A 9 8.67 21.72 -8.86
N PHE A 10 8.97 21.87 -7.57
CA PHE A 10 8.30 21.12 -6.50
C PHE A 10 6.97 21.73 -6.07
N TYR A 11 5.94 20.90 -5.89
CA TYR A 11 4.71 21.31 -5.22
C TYR A 11 4.93 21.46 -3.70
N MET A 12 4.84 22.69 -3.21
CA MET A 12 5.05 23.06 -1.81
C MET A 12 3.77 23.70 -1.22
N PRO A 13 2.84 22.91 -0.65
CA PRO A 13 1.54 23.42 -0.20
C PRO A 13 1.63 24.34 1.02
N TYR A 14 2.68 24.20 1.83
CA TYR A 14 2.91 25.00 3.03
C TYR A 14 4.34 25.52 3.10
N PRO A 15 4.54 26.77 3.56
CA PRO A 15 5.87 27.27 3.86
C PRO A 15 6.43 26.58 5.11
N ALA A 16 7.72 26.27 5.11
CA ALA A 16 8.38 25.73 6.29
C ALA A 16 8.51 26.77 7.40
N ARG A 17 8.57 26.29 8.64
CA ARG A 17 8.84 27.07 9.85
C ARG A 17 10.14 26.58 10.45
N LEU A 18 10.87 27.45 11.15
CA LEU A 18 12.14 27.10 11.76
C LEU A 18 12.05 27.21 13.29
N ASN A 19 12.43 26.14 13.99
CA ASN A 19 12.47 26.10 15.44
C ASN A 19 13.50 27.14 15.96
N PRO A 20 13.15 27.97 16.96
CA PRO A 20 14.06 28.97 17.53
C PRO A 20 15.25 28.37 18.30
N HIS A 21 15.25 27.08 18.60
CA HIS A 21 16.29 26.38 19.37
C HIS A 21 17.39 25.73 18.49
N LEU A 22 17.49 26.11 17.21
CA LEU A 22 18.46 25.54 16.26
C LEU A 22 19.91 25.50 16.77
N ASP A 23 20.41 26.61 17.30
CA ASP A 23 21.82 26.69 17.72
C ASP A 23 22.10 25.85 18.97
N GLU A 24 21.10 25.66 19.84
CA GLU A 24 21.18 24.74 20.98
C GLU A 24 21.30 23.29 20.49
N ALA A 25 20.43 22.90 19.55
CA ALA A 25 20.43 21.55 18.99
C ALA A 25 21.73 21.21 18.27
N ARG A 26 22.27 22.12 17.44
CA ARG A 26 23.57 21.94 16.76
C ARG A 26 24.71 21.75 17.74
N ALA A 27 24.81 22.60 18.76
CA ALA A 27 25.88 22.52 19.75
C ALA A 27 25.84 21.20 20.53
N HIS A 28 24.64 20.83 20.99
CA HIS A 28 24.42 19.58 21.71
C HIS A 28 24.74 18.35 20.85
N SER A 29 24.24 18.30 19.61
CA SER A 29 24.38 17.11 18.76
C SER A 29 25.83 16.83 18.34
N VAL A 30 26.66 17.86 18.18
CA VAL A 30 28.11 17.69 17.91
C VAL A 30 28.83 17.08 19.11
N GLU A 31 28.53 17.57 20.32
CA GLU A 31 29.10 16.99 21.54
C GLU A 31 28.66 15.55 21.76
N TRP A 32 27.37 15.28 21.51
CA TRP A 32 26.79 13.95 21.61
C TRP A 32 27.40 12.97 20.60
N ALA A 33 27.48 13.33 19.33
CA ALA A 33 28.05 12.48 18.27
C ALA A 33 29.52 12.12 18.56
N ARG A 34 30.30 13.09 19.05
CA ARG A 34 31.68 12.83 19.51
C ARG A 34 31.70 11.86 20.69
N GLY A 35 30.81 12.05 21.66
CA GLY A 35 30.67 11.18 22.83
C GLY A 35 30.32 9.73 22.47
N MET A 36 29.55 9.53 21.41
CA MET A 36 29.19 8.21 20.88
C MET A 36 30.28 7.58 19.99
N GLY A 37 31.33 8.33 19.64
CA GLY A 37 32.41 7.85 18.77
C GLY A 37 32.06 7.85 17.28
N MET A 38 31.14 8.72 16.84
CA MET A 38 30.70 8.83 15.44
C MET A 38 31.58 9.75 14.59
N LEU A 39 32.47 10.54 15.21
CA LEU A 39 33.34 11.50 14.52
C LEU A 39 34.75 10.95 14.37
N GLU A 40 35.76 11.71 14.84
CA GLU A 40 37.18 11.41 14.65
C GLU A 40 37.51 9.97 15.08
N GLY A 41 37.98 9.15 14.14
CA GLY A 41 38.35 7.75 14.38
C GLY A 41 37.25 6.71 14.15
N SER A 42 36.04 7.14 13.77
CA SER A 42 34.96 6.24 13.32
C SER A 42 35.28 5.54 11.99
N GLY A 43 36.10 6.19 11.15
CA GLY A 43 36.33 5.78 9.76
C GLY A 43 35.20 6.15 8.80
N VAL A 44 34.19 6.90 9.28
CA VAL A 44 33.00 7.28 8.51
C VAL A 44 32.92 8.80 8.39
N TRP A 45 32.85 9.52 9.52
CA TRP A 45 32.74 10.99 9.55
C TRP A 45 33.84 11.66 10.37
N GLU A 46 34.19 12.87 9.97
CA GLU A 46 34.87 13.88 10.78
C GLU A 46 33.85 14.97 11.19
N GLN A 47 34.19 15.84 12.14
CA GLN A 47 33.27 16.93 12.55
C GLN A 47 32.84 17.81 11.36
N SER A 48 33.74 18.04 10.39
CA SER A 48 33.41 18.83 9.20
C SER A 48 32.28 18.24 8.37
N ASP A 49 32.15 16.90 8.34
CA ASP A 49 31.09 16.22 7.59
C ASP A 49 29.76 16.43 8.31
N LEU A 50 29.73 16.24 9.64
CA LEU A 50 28.56 16.50 10.46
C LEU A 50 28.08 17.97 10.35
N ASP A 51 29.01 18.92 10.42
CA ASP A 51 28.72 20.35 10.31
C ASP A 51 28.19 20.71 8.91
N ALA A 52 28.66 20.05 7.85
CA ALA A 52 28.22 20.27 6.48
C ALA A 52 26.86 19.62 6.17
N HIS A 53 26.59 18.46 6.76
CA HIS A 53 25.29 17.78 6.67
C HIS A 53 24.18 18.58 7.38
N ASP A 54 24.51 19.19 8.54
CA ASP A 54 23.65 20.08 9.32
C ASP A 54 22.30 19.45 9.74
N TYR A 55 22.36 18.34 10.47
CA TYR A 55 21.16 17.67 10.98
C TYR A 55 20.39 18.48 12.03
N GLY A 56 21.04 19.44 12.69
CA GLY A 56 20.36 20.41 13.55
C GLY A 56 19.38 21.29 12.76
N LEU A 57 19.79 21.75 11.56
CA LEU A 57 18.90 22.51 10.67
C LEU A 57 17.75 21.66 10.14
N LEU A 58 18.00 20.40 9.78
CA LEU A 58 16.94 19.44 9.43
C LEU A 58 15.89 19.36 10.52
N CYS A 59 16.32 19.09 11.77
CA CYS A 59 15.40 18.88 12.88
C CYS A 59 14.66 20.17 13.25
N ALA A 60 15.33 21.32 13.20
CA ALA A 60 14.70 22.60 13.48
C ALA A 60 13.62 22.96 12.45
N TYR A 61 13.81 22.61 11.18
CA TYR A 61 12.79 22.81 10.15
C TYR A 61 11.62 21.83 10.27
N THR A 62 11.92 20.57 10.60
CA THR A 62 10.92 19.49 10.62
C THR A 62 10.12 19.42 11.92
N HIS A 63 10.64 19.98 13.02
CA HIS A 63 10.00 20.00 14.34
C HIS A 63 9.95 21.43 14.90
N PRO A 64 9.20 22.35 14.26
CA PRO A 64 9.28 23.78 14.55
C PRO A 64 8.73 24.20 15.93
N ASP A 65 7.94 23.34 16.58
CA ASP A 65 7.18 23.69 17.79
C ASP A 65 7.71 23.04 19.09
N CYS A 66 8.64 22.09 19.01
CA CYS A 66 9.16 21.43 20.21
C CYS A 66 10.15 22.33 20.97
N ASP A 67 10.36 22.04 22.25
CA ASP A 67 11.33 22.79 23.07
C ASP A 67 12.78 22.37 22.78
N GLY A 68 13.74 23.15 23.30
CA GLY A 68 15.18 22.90 23.10
C GLY A 68 15.64 21.48 23.47
N PRO A 69 15.26 20.92 24.63
CA PRO A 69 15.60 19.54 25.00
C PRO A 69 15.03 18.49 24.05
N ALA A 70 13.76 18.62 23.64
CA ALA A 70 13.15 17.70 22.68
C ALA A 70 13.82 17.81 21.30
N LEU A 71 14.07 19.03 20.82
CA LEU A 71 14.76 19.26 19.55
C LEU A 71 16.17 18.65 19.55
N SER A 72 16.91 18.81 20.65
CA SER A 72 18.26 18.25 20.78
C SER A 72 18.25 16.72 20.77
N LEU A 73 17.31 16.08 21.47
CA LEU A 73 17.16 14.61 21.43
C LEU A 73 16.75 14.11 20.04
N ILE A 74 15.81 14.78 19.38
CA ILE A 74 15.42 14.45 18.01
C ILE A 74 16.61 14.61 17.05
N THR A 75 17.40 15.67 17.22
CA THR A 75 18.62 15.87 16.44
C THR A 75 19.61 14.73 16.64
N ASP A 76 19.82 14.26 17.87
CA ASP A 76 20.67 13.09 18.13
C ASP A 76 20.14 11.83 17.42
N TRP A 77 18.83 11.61 17.38
CA TRP A 77 18.21 10.51 16.63
C TRP A 77 18.50 10.59 15.12
N TYR A 78 18.41 11.79 14.53
CA TYR A 78 18.73 11.97 13.11
C TYR A 78 20.23 11.84 12.84
N VAL A 79 21.09 12.34 13.73
CA VAL A 79 22.54 12.11 13.63
C VAL A 79 22.82 10.61 13.63
N TRP A 80 22.20 9.85 14.54
CA TRP A 80 22.37 8.41 14.63
C TRP A 80 21.89 7.68 13.37
N VAL A 81 20.72 8.02 12.82
CA VAL A 81 20.16 7.30 11.68
C VAL A 81 20.98 7.52 10.41
N PHE A 82 21.45 8.74 10.18
CA PHE A 82 22.33 9.03 9.05
C PHE A 82 23.74 8.46 9.26
N PHE A 83 24.23 8.41 10.50
CA PHE A 83 25.52 7.76 10.78
C PHE A 83 25.43 6.26 10.53
N PHE A 84 24.32 5.63 10.94
CA PHE A 84 24.05 4.23 10.64
C PHE A 84 24.10 3.95 9.13
N ASP A 85 23.43 4.79 8.32
CA ASP A 85 23.39 4.66 6.86
C ASP A 85 24.79 4.72 6.22
N ASP A 86 25.53 5.79 6.50
CA ASP A 86 26.89 5.98 5.98
C ASP A 86 27.87 4.91 6.53
N HIS A 87 27.72 4.50 7.79
CA HIS A 87 28.52 3.42 8.37
C HIS A 87 28.21 2.06 7.71
N PHE A 88 26.93 1.76 7.44
CA PHE A 88 26.57 0.52 6.77
C PHE A 88 27.07 0.49 5.32
N LEU A 89 27.00 1.64 4.62
CA LEU A 89 27.58 1.82 3.29
C LEU A 89 29.08 1.50 3.28
N GLU A 90 29.86 2.19 4.12
CA GLU A 90 31.32 2.08 4.14
C GLU A 90 31.81 0.69 4.57
N ILE A 91 31.17 0.08 5.58
CA ILE A 91 31.63 -1.19 6.15
C ILE A 91 31.11 -2.40 5.35
N PHE A 92 29.85 -2.39 4.91
CA PHE A 92 29.19 -3.58 4.35
C PHE A 92 28.79 -3.45 2.89
N LYS A 93 28.25 -2.31 2.42
CA LYS A 93 27.83 -2.19 1.01
C LYS A 93 29.01 -2.14 0.05
N ARG A 94 30.03 -1.31 0.32
CA ARG A 94 31.22 -1.20 -0.55
C ARG A 94 32.01 -2.51 -0.62
N SER A 95 32.04 -3.29 0.46
CA SER A 95 32.70 -4.60 0.54
C SER A 95 31.81 -5.77 0.07
N GLN A 96 30.50 -5.51 -0.08
CA GLN A 96 29.45 -6.49 -0.33
C GLN A 96 29.36 -7.62 0.73
N ASP A 97 29.71 -7.33 1.98
CA ASP A 97 29.67 -8.29 3.10
C ASP A 97 28.26 -8.44 3.70
N ARG A 98 27.41 -9.23 3.04
CA ARG A 98 26.04 -9.50 3.51
C ARG A 98 26.00 -10.22 4.86
N ASP A 99 26.87 -11.21 5.07
CA ASP A 99 26.87 -12.01 6.30
C ASP A 99 27.30 -11.16 7.50
N GLY A 100 28.33 -10.33 7.31
CA GLY A 100 28.76 -9.34 8.30
C GLY A 100 27.68 -8.30 8.59
N GLY A 101 27.06 -7.74 7.55
CA GLY A 101 25.95 -6.79 7.67
C GLY A 101 24.76 -7.40 8.43
N LYS A 102 24.42 -8.66 8.16
CA LYS A 102 23.33 -9.36 8.88
C LYS A 102 23.67 -9.55 10.36
N ALA A 103 24.87 -10.04 10.68
CA ALA A 103 25.30 -10.23 12.07
C ALA A 103 25.31 -8.90 12.85
N TYR A 104 25.67 -7.81 12.17
CA TYR A 104 25.62 -6.45 12.71
C TYR A 104 24.18 -6.00 13.02
N LEU A 105 23.24 -6.16 12.08
CA LEU A 105 21.84 -5.78 12.30
C LEU A 105 21.13 -6.65 13.33
N ASP A 106 21.42 -7.96 13.38
CA ASP A 106 20.83 -8.90 14.33
C ASP A 106 21.10 -8.52 15.81
N ARG A 107 22.12 -7.68 16.07
CA ARG A 107 22.44 -7.17 17.40
C ARG A 107 21.62 -5.94 17.81
N LEU A 108 21.20 -5.09 16.88
CA LEU A 108 20.55 -3.81 17.17
C LEU A 108 19.25 -3.93 17.97
N PRO A 109 18.37 -4.94 17.75
CA PRO A 109 17.18 -5.15 18.59
C PRO A 109 17.48 -5.35 20.08
N LEU A 110 18.68 -5.82 20.45
CA LEU A 110 19.08 -5.99 21.86
C LEU A 110 19.16 -4.66 22.62
N PHE A 111 19.29 -3.55 21.91
CA PHE A 111 19.36 -2.19 22.45
C PHE A 111 18.01 -1.48 22.49
N MET A 112 16.93 -2.16 22.07
CA MET A 112 15.56 -1.62 22.05
C MET A 112 14.60 -2.42 22.95
N PRO A 113 14.92 -2.67 24.24
CA PRO A 113 14.08 -3.49 25.09
C PRO A 113 12.70 -2.85 25.29
N LEU A 114 11.65 -3.65 25.06
CA LEU A 114 10.27 -3.23 25.34
C LEU A 114 9.99 -3.18 26.85
N ASP A 115 10.61 -4.06 27.63
CA ASP A 115 10.63 -4.01 29.09
C ASP A 115 11.93 -3.34 29.55
N LEU A 116 11.83 -2.14 30.13
CA LEU A 116 12.99 -1.34 30.55
C LEU A 116 13.79 -1.93 31.71
N SER A 117 13.29 -3.00 32.34
CA SER A 117 14.07 -3.77 33.31
C SER A 117 15.02 -4.79 32.65
N THR A 118 14.86 -5.04 31.35
CA THR A 118 15.72 -5.93 30.58
C THR A 118 17.13 -5.35 30.50
N PRO A 119 18.18 -6.09 30.91
CA PRO A 119 19.55 -5.65 30.75
C PRO A 119 19.91 -5.45 29.27
N VAL A 120 20.46 -4.28 28.95
CA VAL A 120 21.04 -3.97 27.64
C VAL A 120 22.50 -4.44 27.62
N PRO A 121 22.97 -5.12 26.57
CA PRO A 121 24.37 -5.55 26.47
C PRO A 121 25.32 -4.35 26.34
N GLU A 122 26.62 -4.58 26.58
CA GLU A 122 27.64 -3.53 26.36
C GLU A 122 27.75 -3.24 24.85
N PRO A 123 27.63 -1.97 24.42
CA PRO A 123 27.81 -1.60 23.01
C PRO A 123 29.20 -1.90 22.48
N GLU A 124 29.28 -2.46 21.27
CA GLU A 124 30.55 -2.80 20.61
C GLU A 124 30.97 -1.81 19.52
N ASN A 125 30.08 -0.91 19.11
CA ASN A 125 30.32 0.09 18.06
C ASN A 125 29.48 1.37 18.29
N PRO A 126 29.75 2.47 17.56
CA PRO A 126 29.05 3.75 17.75
C PRO A 126 27.53 3.69 17.50
N VAL A 127 27.06 2.83 16.60
CA VAL A 127 25.62 2.68 16.31
C VAL A 127 24.90 2.00 17.48
N GLU A 128 25.48 0.93 18.03
CA GLU A 128 24.96 0.29 19.24
C GLU A 128 24.96 1.28 20.42
N ALA A 129 26.04 2.06 20.59
CA ALA A 129 26.17 3.02 21.68
C ALA A 129 25.13 4.14 21.58
N GLY A 130 24.97 4.71 20.38
CA GLY A 130 23.96 5.73 20.12
C GLY A 130 22.55 5.20 20.34
N LEU A 131 22.22 4.00 19.83
CA LEU A 131 20.89 3.41 20.00
C LEU A 131 20.57 3.14 21.47
N ALA A 132 21.54 2.64 22.25
CA ALA A 132 21.38 2.41 23.68
C ALA A 132 21.02 3.70 24.44
N ASP A 133 21.75 4.79 24.17
CA ASP A 133 21.52 6.10 24.80
C ASP A 133 20.18 6.70 24.38
N LEU A 134 19.91 6.74 23.07
CA LEU A 134 18.70 7.30 22.49
C LEU A 134 17.45 6.58 22.96
N TRP A 135 17.48 5.24 23.01
CA TRP A 135 16.37 4.45 23.52
C TRP A 135 16.09 4.79 24.99
N ALA A 136 17.13 4.80 25.83
CA ALA A 136 17.00 5.10 27.26
C ALA A 136 16.47 6.52 27.55
N ARG A 137 16.83 7.51 26.72
CA ARG A 137 16.37 8.91 26.86
C ARG A 137 14.96 9.14 26.33
N THR A 138 14.49 8.34 25.39
CA THR A 138 13.22 8.58 24.68
C THR A 138 12.07 7.77 25.28
N VAL A 139 12.22 6.45 25.33
CA VAL A 139 11.08 5.55 25.53
C VAL A 139 10.41 5.58 26.92
N PRO A 140 11.02 6.05 28.02
CA PRO A 140 10.32 6.20 29.29
C PRO A 140 9.22 7.25 29.29
N SER A 141 9.25 8.19 28.34
CA SER A 141 8.27 9.28 28.22
C SER A 141 7.06 8.92 27.36
N MET A 142 7.11 7.78 26.67
CA MET A 142 6.10 7.35 25.71
C MET A 142 5.38 6.09 26.19
N SER A 143 4.19 5.84 25.65
CA SER A 143 3.41 4.64 25.96
C SER A 143 4.11 3.36 25.50
N VAL A 144 3.75 2.23 26.11
CA VAL A 144 4.24 0.91 25.69
C VAL A 144 3.79 0.58 24.27
N GLU A 145 2.61 1.07 23.85
CA GLU A 145 2.11 0.86 22.49
C GLU A 145 2.91 1.66 21.47
N TRP A 146 3.25 2.93 21.77
CA TRP A 146 4.16 3.70 20.94
C TRP A 146 5.53 3.03 20.85
N ARG A 147 6.08 2.55 21.98
CA ARG A 147 7.37 1.87 22.01
C ARG A 147 7.39 0.63 21.11
N ARG A 148 6.32 -0.17 21.10
CA ARG A 148 6.21 -1.32 20.19
C ARG A 148 6.21 -0.89 18.74
N ARG A 149 5.42 0.13 18.37
CA ARG A 149 5.39 0.65 17.00
C ARG A 149 6.75 1.21 16.59
N PHE A 150 7.38 1.97 17.46
CA PHE A 150 8.67 2.60 17.20
C PHE A 150 9.79 1.57 17.07
N ALA A 151 9.82 0.53 17.92
CA ALA A 151 10.76 -0.60 17.78
C ALA A 151 10.61 -1.29 16.41
N VAL A 152 9.36 -1.57 15.99
CA VAL A 152 9.08 -2.18 14.69
C VAL A 152 9.54 -1.27 13.54
N SER A 153 9.25 0.04 13.59
CA SER A 153 9.72 0.96 12.55
C SER A 153 11.25 1.09 12.51
N THR A 154 11.92 1.03 13.66
CA THR A 154 13.39 1.03 13.71
C THR A 154 13.95 -0.28 13.14
N GLU A 155 13.41 -1.44 13.50
CA GLU A 155 13.82 -2.72 12.91
C GLU A 155 13.63 -2.73 11.39
N HIS A 156 12.52 -2.17 10.90
CA HIS A 156 12.27 -2.04 9.47
C HIS A 156 13.30 -1.13 8.77
N LEU A 157 13.57 0.05 9.34
CA LEU A 157 14.61 0.99 8.87
C LEU A 157 15.95 0.30 8.72
N LEU A 158 16.37 -0.41 9.76
CA LEU A 158 17.66 -1.08 9.79
C LEU A 158 17.74 -2.21 8.77
N ASN A 159 16.67 -2.98 8.60
CA ASN A 159 16.62 -4.10 7.66
C ASN A 159 16.54 -3.66 6.19
N GLU A 160 16.24 -2.38 5.90
CA GLU A 160 16.35 -1.81 4.54
C GLU A 160 17.72 -2.06 3.95
N SER A 161 18.78 -1.81 4.72
CA SER A 161 20.16 -1.88 4.24
C SER A 161 20.57 -3.28 3.76
N LEU A 162 19.99 -4.35 4.33
CA LEU A 162 20.21 -5.72 3.85
C LEU A 162 19.53 -5.99 2.51
N TRP A 163 18.35 -5.42 2.29
CA TRP A 163 17.64 -5.56 1.03
C TRP A 163 18.36 -4.79 -0.09
N GLU A 164 18.76 -3.54 0.18
CA GLU A 164 19.56 -2.72 -0.76
C GLU A 164 20.87 -3.42 -1.10
N LEU A 165 21.58 -3.96 -0.10
CA LEU A 165 22.80 -4.72 -0.29
C LEU A 165 22.61 -5.96 -1.19
N SER A 166 21.50 -6.68 -1.02
CA SER A 166 21.18 -7.83 -1.87
C SER A 166 20.98 -7.41 -3.33
N ASN A 167 20.24 -6.32 -3.57
CA ASN A 167 20.01 -5.78 -4.92
C ASN A 167 21.31 -5.30 -5.56
N ILE A 168 22.18 -4.62 -4.81
CA ILE A 168 23.51 -4.19 -5.28
C ILE A 168 24.37 -5.39 -5.70
N ASN A 169 24.39 -6.46 -4.90
CA ASN A 169 25.15 -7.68 -5.21
C ASN A 169 24.68 -8.31 -6.53
N GLU A 170 23.37 -8.33 -6.75
CA GLU A 170 22.77 -8.90 -7.95
C GLU A 170 22.76 -7.95 -9.16
N GLY A 171 23.07 -6.65 -8.95
CA GLY A 171 22.93 -5.62 -9.98
C GLY A 171 21.48 -5.43 -10.44
N ARG A 172 20.52 -5.64 -9.55
CA ARG A 172 19.08 -5.66 -9.86
C ARG A 172 18.42 -4.35 -9.45
N ILE A 173 17.93 -3.61 -10.44
CA ILE A 173 17.09 -2.43 -10.22
C ILE A 173 15.65 -2.91 -10.03
N SER A 174 14.98 -2.42 -8.99
CA SER A 174 13.58 -2.76 -8.70
C SER A 174 12.63 -2.17 -9.75
N ASN A 175 11.49 -2.81 -9.97
CA ASN A 175 10.42 -2.18 -10.76
C ASN A 175 9.71 -1.07 -9.93
N PRO A 176 8.96 -0.13 -10.55
CA PRO A 176 8.38 1.02 -9.85
C PRO A 176 7.49 0.66 -8.65
N VAL A 177 6.74 -0.46 -8.76
CA VAL A 177 5.84 -0.91 -7.70
C VAL A 177 6.62 -1.56 -6.57
N GLU A 178 7.61 -2.39 -6.89
CA GLU A 178 8.49 -2.96 -5.87
C GLU A 178 9.25 -1.88 -5.10
N TYR A 179 9.74 -0.87 -5.81
CA TYR A 179 10.48 0.25 -5.23
C TYR A 179 9.66 1.00 -4.17
N ILE A 180 8.45 1.46 -4.52
CA ILE A 180 7.62 2.23 -3.59
C ILE A 180 7.16 1.37 -2.40
N GLU A 181 6.86 0.09 -2.63
CA GLU A 181 6.49 -0.83 -1.56
C GLU A 181 7.61 -1.07 -0.56
N MET A 182 8.84 -1.21 -1.07
CA MET A 182 10.00 -1.42 -0.22
C MET A 182 10.32 -0.15 0.55
N ARG A 183 10.40 1.01 -0.09
CA ARG A 183 10.61 2.30 0.60
C ARG A 183 9.56 2.57 1.70
N ARG A 184 8.29 2.22 1.51
CA ARG A 184 7.28 2.34 2.58
C ARG A 184 7.48 1.37 3.74
N LYS A 185 7.88 0.13 3.44
CA LYS A 185 8.00 -0.94 4.44
C LYS A 185 9.25 -0.80 5.28
N VAL A 186 10.38 -0.53 4.62
CA VAL A 186 11.71 -0.53 5.21
C VAL A 186 12.32 0.87 5.28
N GLY A 187 11.78 1.88 4.62
CA GLY A 187 12.30 3.24 4.70
C GLY A 187 12.10 3.91 6.06
N GLY A 188 12.88 4.97 6.31
CA GLY A 188 12.88 5.70 7.58
C GLY A 188 11.70 6.64 7.86
N ALA A 189 10.68 6.69 6.99
CA ALA A 189 9.55 7.61 7.19
C ALA A 189 8.61 7.22 8.34
N PRO A 190 8.17 5.96 8.53
CA PRO A 190 7.42 5.58 9.72
C PRO A 190 8.18 5.81 11.03
N TRP A 191 9.50 5.63 11.01
CA TRP A 191 10.38 5.97 12.13
C TRP A 191 10.38 7.49 12.41
N SER A 192 10.52 8.32 11.38
CA SER A 192 10.44 9.78 11.49
C SER A 192 9.08 10.23 12.05
N ALA A 193 7.98 9.62 11.58
CA ALA A 193 6.65 9.91 12.09
C ALA A 193 6.46 9.49 13.57
N GLY A 194 7.15 8.42 14.02
CA GLY A 194 7.23 8.07 15.44
C GLY A 194 7.88 9.17 16.29
N LEU A 195 8.93 9.82 15.77
CA LEU A 195 9.55 10.99 16.42
C LEU A 195 8.66 12.24 16.36
N VAL A 196 7.84 12.39 15.31
CA VAL A 196 6.80 13.43 15.26
C VAL A 196 5.78 13.22 16.38
N GLU A 197 5.35 11.98 16.68
CA GLU A 197 4.49 11.69 17.85
C GLU A 197 5.16 12.12 19.17
N TYR A 198 6.47 11.91 19.31
CA TYR A 198 7.25 12.36 20.48
C TYR A 198 7.30 13.89 20.58
N ALA A 199 7.52 14.59 19.47
CA ALA A 199 7.59 16.05 19.41
C ALA A 199 6.22 16.72 19.59
N THR A 200 5.14 16.01 19.27
CA THR A 200 3.77 16.52 19.28
C THR A 200 2.93 15.77 20.30
N ARG A 201 2.16 14.76 19.87
CA ARG A 201 1.35 13.86 20.70
C ARG A 201 1.19 12.49 20.03
N GLU A 202 1.02 11.47 20.87
CA GLU A 202 0.69 10.12 20.40
C GLU A 202 -0.69 10.04 19.72
N VAL A 203 -0.75 9.26 18.66
CA VAL A 203 -2.00 8.88 17.99
C VAL A 203 -2.79 7.90 18.87
N PRO A 204 -4.09 8.14 19.13
CA PRO A 204 -4.90 7.22 19.93
C PRO A 204 -4.97 5.82 19.31
N VAL A 205 -4.75 4.78 20.13
CA VAL A 205 -4.72 3.37 19.72
C VAL A 205 -6.00 2.95 18.97
N ALA A 206 -7.16 3.52 19.35
CA ALA A 206 -8.45 3.24 18.74
C ALA A 206 -8.52 3.59 17.24
N VAL A 207 -7.66 4.51 16.76
CA VAL A 207 -7.64 4.98 15.38
C VAL A 207 -6.32 4.75 14.65
N ALA A 208 -5.23 4.44 15.36
CA ALA A 208 -3.90 4.28 14.77
C ALA A 208 -3.85 3.27 13.60
N GLY A 209 -4.63 2.19 13.65
CA GLY A 209 -4.71 1.19 12.58
C GLY A 209 -5.75 1.48 11.49
N SER A 210 -6.51 2.56 11.62
CA SER A 210 -7.57 2.91 10.67
C SER A 210 -7.00 3.33 9.31
N ARG A 211 -7.77 3.08 8.24
CA ARG A 211 -7.34 3.38 6.87
C ARG A 211 -6.89 4.84 6.68
N PRO A 212 -7.61 5.89 7.12
CA PRO A 212 -7.18 7.28 6.91
C PRO A 212 -5.80 7.60 7.50
N LEU A 213 -5.46 7.05 8.68
CA LEU A 213 -4.14 7.27 9.27
C LEU A 213 -3.04 6.43 8.61
N ARG A 214 -3.36 5.25 8.07
CA ARG A 214 -2.43 4.49 7.21
C ARG A 214 -2.13 5.25 5.93
N VAL A 215 -3.16 5.75 5.23
CA VAL A 215 -3.00 6.55 4.00
C VAL A 215 -2.20 7.82 4.29
N LEU A 216 -2.45 8.50 5.42
CA LEU A 216 -1.67 9.67 5.83
C LEU A 216 -0.18 9.34 6.00
N MET A 217 0.14 8.20 6.63
CA MET A 217 1.52 7.72 6.79
C MET A 217 2.15 7.30 5.45
N GLU A 218 1.43 6.55 4.63
CA GLU A 218 1.90 6.04 3.33
C GLU A 218 2.22 7.20 2.37
N THR A 219 1.31 8.17 2.25
CA THR A 219 1.52 9.37 1.42
C THR A 219 2.61 10.29 1.95
N PHE A 220 2.74 10.41 3.28
CA PHE A 220 3.88 11.09 3.91
C PHE A 220 5.19 10.40 3.51
N SER A 221 5.27 9.09 3.71
CA SER A 221 6.45 8.27 3.40
C SER A 221 6.87 8.41 1.93
N ASP A 222 5.95 8.26 0.99
CA ASP A 222 6.25 8.43 -0.43
C ASP A 222 6.82 9.83 -0.72
N GLY A 223 6.19 10.87 -0.14
CA GLY A 223 6.62 12.23 -0.35
C GLY A 223 8.02 12.51 0.22
N VAL A 224 8.37 11.87 1.34
CA VAL A 224 9.72 11.92 1.91
C VAL A 224 10.75 11.27 0.98
N HIS A 225 10.50 10.02 0.57
CA HIS A 225 11.45 9.23 -0.21
C HIS A 225 11.63 9.77 -1.63
N LEU A 226 10.55 10.04 -2.35
CA LEU A 226 10.63 10.55 -3.73
C LEU A 226 11.32 11.92 -3.80
N ARG A 227 11.15 12.76 -2.77
CA ARG A 227 11.90 14.01 -2.67
C ARG A 227 13.37 13.74 -2.44
N ASN A 228 13.71 12.86 -1.50
CA ASN A 228 15.09 12.50 -1.24
C ASN A 228 15.78 11.99 -2.52
N ASP A 229 15.14 11.07 -3.24
CA ASP A 229 15.63 10.51 -4.51
C ASP A 229 16.01 11.59 -5.53
N LEU A 230 15.16 12.61 -5.69
CA LEU A 230 15.39 13.74 -6.60
C LEU A 230 16.60 14.58 -6.19
N PHE A 231 16.99 14.59 -4.93
CA PHE A 231 18.11 15.38 -4.42
C PHE A 231 19.38 14.55 -4.24
N SER A 232 19.28 13.25 -4.03
CA SER A 232 20.41 12.34 -3.77
C SER A 232 20.87 11.55 -4.99
N TYR A 233 20.09 11.50 -6.07
CA TYR A 233 20.38 10.69 -7.28
C TYR A 233 21.83 10.77 -7.75
N GLN A 234 22.39 11.98 -7.87
CA GLN A 234 23.77 12.12 -8.33
C GLN A 234 24.76 11.38 -7.43
N ARG A 235 24.64 11.55 -6.12
CA ARG A 235 25.54 10.91 -5.16
C ARG A 235 25.35 9.39 -5.15
N GLU A 236 24.10 8.96 -5.07
CA GLU A 236 23.72 7.55 -5.01
C GLU A 236 24.20 6.78 -6.26
N VAL A 237 23.99 7.33 -7.45
CA VAL A 237 24.31 6.66 -8.71
C VAL A 237 25.79 6.83 -9.12
N GLU A 238 26.39 8.00 -8.92
CA GLU A 238 27.76 8.26 -9.39
C GLU A 238 28.86 7.85 -8.39
N ASP A 239 28.59 7.84 -7.08
CA ASP A 239 29.60 7.56 -6.04
C ASP A 239 29.30 6.31 -5.20
N GLU A 240 28.06 6.14 -4.76
CA GLU A 240 27.69 5.06 -3.84
C GLU A 240 27.47 3.73 -4.58
N GLY A 241 26.98 3.79 -5.82
CA GLY A 241 26.52 2.61 -6.57
C GLY A 241 25.20 2.06 -6.02
N GLU A 242 24.40 2.92 -5.38
CA GLU A 242 23.09 2.59 -4.85
C GLU A 242 22.08 2.44 -6.00
N LEU A 243 21.19 1.45 -5.88
CA LEU A 243 20.18 1.13 -6.88
C LEU A 243 18.77 1.56 -6.45
N SER A 244 18.61 1.94 -5.19
CA SER A 244 17.34 2.25 -4.53
C SER A 244 16.95 3.72 -4.73
N ASN A 245 16.92 4.19 -5.96
CA ASN A 245 16.51 5.56 -6.27
C ASN A 245 15.35 5.58 -7.29
N GLY A 246 14.27 6.30 -6.98
CA GLY A 246 13.08 6.38 -7.82
C GLY A 246 13.35 6.91 -9.24
N VAL A 247 14.30 7.82 -9.42
CA VAL A 247 14.69 8.34 -10.74
C VAL A 247 15.35 7.24 -11.56
N LEU A 248 16.29 6.50 -10.98
CA LEU A 248 16.97 5.36 -11.63
C LEU A 248 15.96 4.26 -12.01
N VAL A 249 15.01 3.98 -11.11
CA VAL A 249 13.95 3.00 -11.33
C VAL A 249 13.07 3.38 -12.52
N LEU A 250 12.60 4.63 -12.60
CA LEU A 250 11.77 5.07 -13.72
C LEU A 250 12.55 5.21 -15.03
N GLU A 251 13.80 5.68 -14.97
CA GLU A 251 14.70 5.74 -16.13
C GLU A 251 14.89 4.35 -16.73
N THR A 252 15.14 3.34 -15.88
CA THR A 252 15.33 1.95 -16.32
C THR A 252 14.03 1.33 -16.84
N PHE A 253 12.92 1.54 -16.14
CA PHE A 253 11.64 0.92 -16.50
C PHE A 253 11.09 1.46 -17.83
N PHE A 254 11.15 2.78 -18.05
CA PHE A 254 10.65 3.40 -19.28
C PHE A 254 11.69 3.51 -20.40
N GLY A 255 12.99 3.34 -20.10
CA GLY A 255 14.07 3.60 -21.05
C GLY A 255 14.11 5.06 -21.51
N CYS A 256 13.68 5.99 -20.65
CA CYS A 256 13.64 7.41 -20.93
C CYS A 256 14.96 8.10 -20.52
N THR A 257 15.05 9.42 -20.70
CA THR A 257 16.19 10.19 -20.22
C THR A 257 16.10 10.44 -18.71
N THR A 258 17.23 10.69 -18.05
CA THR A 258 17.27 11.02 -16.61
C THR A 258 16.40 12.22 -16.25
N GLN A 259 16.32 13.24 -17.12
CA GLN A 259 15.46 14.42 -16.91
C GLN A 259 13.97 14.04 -16.95
N GLU A 260 13.53 13.25 -17.93
CA GLU A 260 12.15 12.77 -18.02
C GLU A 260 11.76 11.88 -16.83
N ALA A 261 12.70 11.05 -16.37
CA ALA A 261 12.51 10.25 -15.16
C ALA A 261 12.36 11.12 -13.91
N ALA A 262 13.21 12.14 -13.74
CA ALA A 262 13.13 13.07 -12.63
C ALA A 262 11.83 13.89 -12.63
N GLU A 263 11.38 14.36 -13.80
CA GLU A 263 10.09 15.02 -13.95
C GLU A 263 8.94 14.09 -13.55
N THR A 264 8.97 12.83 -14.00
CA THR A 264 7.95 11.83 -13.65
C THR A 264 7.94 11.52 -12.15
N VAL A 265 9.11 11.40 -11.51
CA VAL A 265 9.21 11.23 -10.04
C VAL A 265 8.59 12.42 -9.33
N ASN A 266 8.79 13.65 -9.83
CA ASN A 266 8.19 14.86 -9.24
C ASN A 266 6.67 14.94 -9.43
N ASP A 267 6.14 14.45 -10.56
CA ASP A 267 4.69 14.34 -10.77
C ASP A 267 4.07 13.34 -9.79
N VAL A 268 4.73 12.19 -9.57
CA VAL A 268 4.30 11.21 -8.56
C VAL A 268 4.36 11.84 -7.17
N LEU A 269 5.49 12.46 -6.79
CA LEU A 269 5.64 13.20 -5.53
C LEU A 269 4.49 14.20 -5.33
N THR A 270 4.20 15.02 -6.33
CA THR A 270 3.12 16.01 -6.30
C THR A 270 1.76 15.35 -6.07
N SER A 271 1.48 14.24 -6.74
CA SER A 271 0.25 13.47 -6.53
C SER A 271 0.14 12.93 -5.10
N ARG A 272 1.22 12.36 -4.55
CA ARG A 272 1.22 11.84 -3.17
C ARG A 272 0.97 12.94 -2.15
N LEU A 273 1.56 14.12 -2.36
CA LEU A 273 1.30 15.30 -1.53
C LEU A 273 -0.14 15.79 -1.65
N HIS A 274 -0.74 15.75 -2.83
CA HIS A 274 -2.17 16.07 -2.99
C HIS A 274 -3.08 15.09 -2.23
N GLN A 275 -2.78 13.79 -2.25
CA GLN A 275 -3.54 12.81 -1.47
C GLN A 275 -3.35 13.03 0.04
N PHE A 276 -2.10 13.20 0.49
CA PHE A 276 -1.78 13.52 1.89
C PHE A 276 -2.65 14.67 2.39
N GLU A 277 -2.73 15.75 1.61
CA GLU A 277 -3.52 16.94 1.94
C GLU A 277 -5.02 16.68 2.01
N HIS A 278 -5.56 15.93 1.04
CA HIS A 278 -6.96 15.55 1.07
C HIS A 278 -7.28 14.70 2.32
N THR A 279 -6.45 13.72 2.61
CA THR A 279 -6.62 12.80 3.74
C THR A 279 -6.50 13.55 5.08
N ALA A 280 -5.48 14.41 5.22
CA ALA A 280 -5.27 15.26 6.39
C ALA A 280 -6.46 16.19 6.68
N LEU A 281 -7.03 16.82 5.64
CA LEU A 281 -8.06 17.85 5.79
C LEU A 281 -9.49 17.30 5.78
N THR A 282 -9.71 16.07 5.33
CA THR A 282 -11.07 15.52 5.16
C THR A 282 -11.26 14.17 5.84
N GLU A 283 -10.47 13.16 5.49
CA GLU A 283 -10.67 11.78 5.95
C GLU A 283 -10.32 11.61 7.42
N VAL A 284 -9.21 12.21 7.88
CA VAL A 284 -8.76 12.14 9.27
C VAL A 284 -9.74 12.84 10.23
N PRO A 285 -10.24 14.07 9.93
CA PRO A 285 -11.31 14.68 10.72
C PRO A 285 -12.62 13.88 10.70
N ALA A 286 -13.00 13.31 9.55
CA ALA A 286 -14.22 12.51 9.44
C ALA A 286 -14.13 11.23 10.30
N LEU A 287 -12.98 10.56 10.29
CA LEU A 287 -12.69 9.41 11.13
C LEU A 287 -12.83 9.74 12.62
N ALA A 288 -12.33 10.89 13.05
CA ALA A 288 -12.40 11.33 14.44
C ALA A 288 -13.86 11.47 14.92
N VAL A 289 -14.74 12.00 14.05
CA VAL A 289 -16.19 12.07 14.30
C VAL A 289 -16.83 10.68 14.29
N GLU A 290 -16.51 9.84 13.31
CA GLU A 290 -17.06 8.49 13.15
C GLU A 290 -16.74 7.58 14.36
N LYS A 291 -15.54 7.71 14.90
CA LYS A 291 -15.09 6.93 16.07
C LYS A 291 -15.45 7.57 17.41
N GLY A 292 -16.07 8.75 17.39
CA GLY A 292 -16.51 9.45 18.59
C GLY A 292 -15.36 9.83 19.52
N LEU A 293 -14.22 10.25 18.96
CA LEU A 293 -13.04 10.64 19.73
C LEU A 293 -13.35 11.81 20.67
N THR A 294 -12.74 11.79 21.86
CA THR A 294 -12.82 12.90 22.82
C THR A 294 -12.08 14.14 22.28
N PRO A 295 -12.40 15.36 22.76
CA PRO A 295 -11.71 16.57 22.31
C PRO A 295 -10.18 16.51 22.41
N ASP A 296 -9.64 15.85 23.44
CA ASP A 296 -8.20 15.69 23.63
C ASP A 296 -7.58 14.72 22.61
N GLU A 297 -8.29 13.64 22.27
CA GLU A 297 -7.88 12.68 21.23
C GLU A 297 -7.93 13.33 19.84
N VAL A 298 -8.97 14.13 19.55
CA VAL A 298 -9.04 14.92 18.30
C VAL A 298 -7.86 15.89 18.21
N ALA A 299 -7.53 16.58 19.29
CA ALA A 299 -6.39 17.49 19.33
C ALA A 299 -5.05 16.75 19.15
N ALA A 300 -4.91 15.54 19.69
CA ALA A 300 -3.72 14.71 19.50
C ALA A 300 -3.53 14.30 18.04
N VAL A 301 -4.60 13.81 17.39
CA VAL A 301 -4.56 13.46 15.96
C VAL A 301 -4.23 14.68 15.11
N ALA A 302 -4.86 15.83 15.38
CA ALA A 302 -4.57 17.07 14.64
C ALA A 302 -3.12 17.55 14.82
N ALA A 303 -2.57 17.46 16.04
CA ALA A 303 -1.17 17.83 16.32
C ALA A 303 -0.19 16.93 15.57
N TYR A 304 -0.45 15.62 15.55
CA TYR A 304 0.34 14.66 14.79
C TYR A 304 0.27 14.94 13.28
N THR A 305 -0.94 15.16 12.73
CA THR A 305 -1.12 15.50 11.30
C THR A 305 -0.40 16.78 10.91
N GLN A 306 -0.49 17.84 11.74
CA GLN A 306 0.26 19.08 11.54
C GLN A 306 1.77 18.84 11.61
N GLY A 307 2.24 18.00 12.54
CA GLY A 307 3.65 17.64 12.64
C GLY A 307 4.18 16.98 11.37
N LEU A 308 3.40 16.09 10.74
CA LEU A 308 3.78 15.50 9.44
C LEU A 308 3.80 16.55 8.30
N GLN A 309 2.88 17.52 8.33
CA GLN A 309 2.89 18.65 7.38
C GLN A 309 4.17 19.50 7.53
N ASP A 310 4.48 19.89 8.76
CA ASP A 310 5.69 20.68 9.05
C ASP A 310 6.96 19.89 8.69
N TRP A 311 6.99 18.58 8.94
CA TRP A 311 8.10 17.71 8.53
C TRP A 311 8.30 17.72 7.01
N GLN A 312 7.23 17.57 6.23
CA GLN A 312 7.32 17.54 4.76
C GLN A 312 7.85 18.87 4.19
N SER A 313 7.35 20.01 4.69
CA SER A 313 7.84 21.33 4.28
C SER A 313 9.27 21.59 4.74
N GLY A 314 9.58 21.24 6.00
CA GLY A 314 10.89 21.44 6.58
C GLY A 314 11.99 20.58 5.96
N GLY A 315 11.66 19.32 5.64
CA GLY A 315 12.57 18.41 4.95
C GLY A 315 13.02 18.97 3.60
N HIS A 316 12.12 19.58 2.82
CA HIS A 316 12.48 20.22 1.55
C HIS A 316 13.50 21.35 1.73
N GLU A 317 13.28 22.25 2.70
CA GLU A 317 14.22 23.36 2.95
C GLU A 317 15.62 22.87 3.36
N TRP A 318 15.71 21.76 4.08
CA TRP A 318 17.00 21.15 4.39
C TRP A 318 17.67 20.53 3.16
N HIS A 319 16.93 19.83 2.29
CA HIS A 319 17.50 19.27 1.05
C HIS A 319 18.07 20.36 0.12
N LEU A 320 17.46 21.55 0.09
CA LEU A 320 17.95 22.70 -0.66
C LEU A 320 19.27 23.30 -0.12
N ARG A 321 19.73 22.89 1.07
CA ARG A 321 20.86 23.54 1.78
C ARG A 321 21.97 22.59 2.21
N SER A 322 21.64 21.35 2.55
CA SER A 322 22.62 20.38 3.04
C SER A 322 23.64 20.03 1.95
N SER A 323 24.89 19.76 2.35
CA SER A 323 25.95 19.34 1.42
C SER A 323 25.75 17.95 0.82
N ARG A 324 24.78 17.19 1.34
CA ARG A 324 24.47 15.81 0.91
C ARG A 324 23.90 15.72 -0.50
N TYR A 325 23.40 16.82 -1.06
CA TYR A 325 22.47 16.79 -2.19
C TYR A 325 22.89 17.66 -3.37
N MET A 326 22.37 17.34 -4.55
CA MET A 326 22.56 18.14 -5.77
C MET A 326 21.63 19.36 -5.79
N ASN A 327 21.96 20.38 -4.99
CA ASN A 327 21.21 21.63 -4.88
C ASN A 327 21.91 22.83 -5.53
N GLU A 328 22.86 22.59 -6.45
CA GLU A 328 23.51 23.64 -7.22
C GLU A 328 22.46 24.45 -8.03
N GLY A 329 22.40 25.76 -7.79
CA GLY A 329 21.44 26.64 -8.46
C GLY A 329 19.99 26.55 -7.96
N ALA A 330 19.70 25.70 -6.95
CA ALA A 330 18.35 25.54 -6.40
C ALA A 330 17.90 26.77 -5.57
N LEU A 331 18.86 27.50 -4.97
CA LEU A 331 18.64 28.77 -4.30
C LEU A 331 19.16 29.90 -5.20
N SER A 332 18.33 30.89 -5.54
CA SER A 332 18.79 32.08 -6.24
C SER A 332 19.82 32.84 -5.39
N GLU A 333 20.94 33.26 -5.98
CA GLU A 333 21.96 34.08 -5.29
C GLU A 333 21.32 35.35 -4.69
N GLY A 334 20.98 35.34 -3.40
CA GLY A 334 20.64 36.57 -2.66
C GLY A 334 19.45 36.58 -1.71
N GLU A 335 18.74 35.49 -1.42
CA GLU A 335 17.75 35.50 -0.33
C GLU A 335 18.43 35.36 1.04
N PRO A 336 18.47 36.41 1.89
CA PRO A 336 19.02 36.30 3.23
C PRO A 336 17.97 35.66 4.14
N PHE A 337 18.45 34.95 5.17
CA PHE A 337 17.66 34.53 6.32
C PHE A 337 16.67 35.62 6.77
N GLY A 338 15.37 35.35 6.68
CA GLY A 338 14.34 36.05 7.45
C GLY A 338 13.71 37.31 6.87
N ALA A 339 13.52 37.45 5.54
CA ALA A 339 12.71 38.53 4.99
C ALA A 339 11.61 38.02 4.04
N ALA A 340 10.41 37.83 4.58
CA ALA A 340 9.18 37.76 3.79
C ALA A 340 8.96 39.12 3.08
N GLY A 341 9.49 39.25 1.88
CA GLY A 341 9.40 40.46 1.06
C GLY A 341 8.74 40.17 -0.28
N PHE A 342 7.48 40.61 -0.43
CA PHE A 342 6.74 40.59 -1.68
C PHE A 342 7.51 41.26 -2.82
N GLY A 343 7.89 40.52 -3.86
CA GLY A 343 8.27 41.17 -5.13
C GLY A 343 9.12 40.35 -6.10
N THR A 344 8.52 39.35 -6.75
CA THR A 344 8.65 38.94 -8.18
C THR A 344 8.04 37.54 -8.41
N SER A 345 7.87 36.75 -7.33
CA SER A 345 7.25 35.42 -7.30
C SER A 345 5.74 35.38 -7.63
N ALA A 346 5.03 36.51 -7.63
CA ALA A 346 3.58 36.53 -7.85
C ALA A 346 3.14 36.13 -9.27
N VAL A 347 4.02 36.26 -10.28
CA VAL A 347 3.72 35.86 -11.67
C VAL A 347 3.91 34.35 -11.86
N ASP A 348 4.82 33.74 -11.09
CA ASP A 348 5.14 32.31 -11.14
C ASP A 348 4.18 31.49 -10.26
N ILE A 349 3.88 31.98 -9.05
CA ILE A 349 2.89 31.36 -8.15
C ILE A 349 1.52 31.22 -8.84
N GLY A 350 1.11 32.18 -9.67
CA GLY A 350 -0.14 32.10 -10.42
C GLY A 350 -0.13 31.02 -11.51
N ALA A 351 0.99 30.86 -12.22
CA ALA A 351 1.16 29.82 -13.23
C ALA A 351 1.31 28.44 -12.59
N LEU A 352 1.98 28.35 -11.46
CA LEU A 352 2.19 27.13 -10.66
C LEU A 352 0.92 26.65 -9.98
N LEU A 353 0.17 27.55 -9.34
CA LEU A 353 -1.17 27.23 -8.81
C LEU A 353 -2.13 26.86 -9.94
N SER A 354 -1.93 27.39 -11.15
CA SER A 354 -2.71 27.00 -12.33
C SER A 354 -2.27 25.65 -12.91
N ALA A 355 -0.98 25.31 -12.90
CA ALA A 355 -0.45 24.04 -13.39
C ALA A 355 -0.75 22.91 -12.41
N ALA A 356 -0.39 23.06 -11.13
CA ALA A 356 -0.77 22.15 -10.05
C ALA A 356 -2.30 22.08 -9.88
N GLY A 357 -3.01 23.20 -10.10
CA GLY A 357 -4.46 23.24 -10.15
C GLY A 357 -5.05 22.46 -11.34
N ALA A 358 -4.45 22.56 -12.52
CA ALA A 358 -4.88 21.83 -13.71
C ALA A 358 -4.60 20.32 -13.60
N GLU A 359 -3.47 19.95 -13.02
CA GLU A 359 -3.10 18.56 -12.74
C GLU A 359 -4.03 17.95 -11.68
N ARG A 360 -4.25 18.65 -10.57
CA ARG A 360 -5.25 18.28 -9.55
C ARG A 360 -6.65 18.15 -10.14
N LEU A 361 -7.05 19.04 -11.05
CA LEU A 361 -8.37 19.00 -11.69
C LEU A 361 -8.51 17.81 -12.65
N ARG A 362 -7.43 17.34 -13.28
CA ARG A 362 -7.49 16.27 -14.29
C ARG A 362 -8.16 15.02 -13.75
N SER A 363 -7.78 14.59 -12.55
CA SER A 363 -8.35 13.42 -11.86
C SER A 363 -9.85 13.54 -11.54
N TYR A 364 -10.44 14.75 -11.60
CA TYR A 364 -11.87 15.00 -11.39
C TYR A 364 -12.65 15.31 -12.68
N THR A 365 -11.97 15.30 -13.84
CA THR A 365 -12.57 15.67 -15.14
C THR A 365 -12.97 14.46 -16.00
N HIS A 366 -12.86 13.25 -15.45
CA HIS A 366 -13.26 12.04 -16.14
C HIS A 366 -14.73 12.10 -16.56
N VAL A 367 -15.02 11.64 -17.77
CA VAL A 367 -16.38 11.53 -18.29
C VAL A 367 -16.77 10.06 -18.27
N PRO A 368 -17.71 9.63 -17.40
CA PRO A 368 -18.14 8.23 -17.35
C PRO A 368 -18.79 7.77 -18.67
N PHE A 369 -18.80 6.45 -18.91
CA PHE A 369 -19.42 5.79 -20.06
C PHE A 369 -18.82 6.17 -21.43
N GLN A 370 -17.51 6.46 -21.46
CA GLN A 370 -16.80 6.77 -22.70
C GLN A 370 -16.76 5.55 -23.64
N LYS A 371 -16.97 5.80 -24.93
CA LYS A 371 -16.85 4.76 -25.97
C LYS A 371 -15.37 4.50 -26.25
N VAL A 372 -14.85 3.41 -25.69
CA VAL A 372 -13.44 3.02 -25.84
C VAL A 372 -13.22 1.90 -26.86
N GLY A 373 -14.29 1.19 -27.26
CA GLY A 373 -14.21 0.03 -28.16
C GLY A 373 -13.76 -1.23 -27.43
N PRO A 374 -13.60 -2.36 -28.16
CA PRO A 374 -13.18 -3.63 -27.56
C PRO A 374 -11.85 -3.53 -26.80
N SER A 375 -11.77 -4.22 -25.65
CA SER A 375 -10.51 -4.39 -24.93
C SER A 375 -9.46 -5.03 -25.86
N GLN A 376 -8.29 -4.41 -25.93
CA GLN A 376 -7.11 -4.90 -26.65
C GLN A 376 -6.33 -5.83 -25.72
N LEU A 377 -6.14 -7.08 -26.14
CA LEU A 377 -5.46 -8.10 -25.35
C LEU A 377 -4.01 -8.28 -25.86
N PRO A 378 -2.99 -7.98 -25.05
CA PRO A 378 -1.59 -8.23 -25.40
C PRO A 378 -1.24 -9.71 -25.23
N ASP A 379 -0.04 -10.08 -25.66
CA ASP A 379 0.50 -11.41 -25.38
C ASP A 379 0.91 -11.48 -23.90
N PHE A 380 0.06 -12.08 -23.07
CA PHE A 380 0.28 -12.22 -21.64
C PHE A 380 1.48 -13.15 -21.35
N TYR A 381 2.48 -12.64 -20.62
CA TYR A 381 3.59 -13.46 -20.14
C TYR A 381 3.10 -14.36 -18.98
N MET A 382 2.78 -15.62 -19.29
CA MET A 382 2.35 -16.64 -18.32
C MET A 382 3.27 -17.87 -18.42
N PRO A 383 4.27 -18.02 -17.53
CA PRO A 383 5.25 -19.09 -17.62
C PRO A 383 4.79 -20.42 -16.99
N PHE A 384 3.61 -20.46 -16.39
CA PHE A 384 3.10 -21.61 -15.64
C PHE A 384 2.15 -22.47 -16.48
N GLU A 385 2.26 -23.78 -16.33
CA GLU A 385 1.37 -24.73 -16.98
C GLU A 385 0.01 -24.76 -16.29
N LEU A 386 -1.06 -24.59 -17.06
CA LEU A 386 -2.42 -24.69 -16.54
C LEU A 386 -2.80 -26.14 -16.25
N THR A 387 -3.31 -26.38 -15.05
CA THR A 387 -4.05 -27.61 -14.70
C THR A 387 -5.47 -27.24 -14.28
N LEU A 388 -6.46 -28.05 -14.65
CA LEU A 388 -7.85 -27.86 -14.23
C LEU A 388 -8.33 -29.04 -13.39
N SER A 389 -9.10 -28.75 -12.35
CA SER A 389 -9.73 -29.79 -11.53
C SER A 389 -10.66 -30.68 -12.38
N PRO A 390 -10.57 -32.02 -12.23
CA PRO A 390 -11.47 -32.95 -12.93
C PRO A 390 -12.93 -32.82 -12.48
N HIS A 391 -13.21 -32.07 -11.41
CA HIS A 391 -14.54 -31.89 -10.84
C HIS A 391 -15.31 -30.67 -11.38
N LEU A 392 -14.71 -29.89 -12.29
CA LEU A 392 -15.28 -28.68 -12.90
C LEU A 392 -16.72 -28.87 -13.41
N ALA A 393 -16.97 -29.95 -14.17
CA ALA A 393 -18.29 -30.21 -14.74
C ALA A 393 -19.37 -30.38 -13.66
N GLY A 394 -19.01 -30.95 -12.51
CA GLY A 394 -19.91 -31.10 -11.37
C GLY A 394 -20.18 -29.76 -10.66
N ALA A 395 -19.12 -28.97 -10.44
CA ALA A 395 -19.20 -27.69 -9.75
C ALA A 395 -20.09 -26.67 -10.50
N ARG A 396 -20.01 -26.62 -11.84
CA ARG A 396 -20.90 -25.80 -12.68
C ARG A 396 -22.39 -26.03 -12.42
N GLY A 397 -22.80 -27.28 -12.29
CA GLY A 397 -24.20 -27.64 -12.01
C GLY A 397 -24.63 -27.26 -10.60
N ARG A 398 -23.76 -27.48 -9.59
CA ARG A 398 -24.10 -27.28 -8.18
C ARG A 398 -24.10 -25.82 -7.74
N LEU A 399 -23.24 -24.97 -8.32
CA LEU A 399 -23.20 -23.54 -8.00
C LEU A 399 -24.55 -22.84 -8.26
N THR A 400 -25.22 -23.19 -9.37
CA THR A 400 -26.52 -22.60 -9.73
C THR A 400 -27.60 -22.92 -8.70
N GLY A 401 -27.60 -24.15 -8.16
CA GLY A 401 -28.51 -24.52 -7.07
C GLY A 401 -28.28 -23.67 -5.83
N TRP A 402 -27.03 -23.58 -5.40
CA TRP A 402 -26.64 -22.79 -4.22
C TRP A 402 -26.99 -21.30 -4.34
N MET A 403 -26.66 -20.65 -5.47
CA MET A 403 -27.00 -19.23 -5.71
C MET A 403 -28.52 -18.97 -5.66
N ARG A 404 -29.33 -19.92 -6.14
CA ARG A 404 -30.80 -19.84 -6.08
C ARG A 404 -31.31 -19.98 -4.64
N ASP A 405 -30.75 -20.91 -3.88
CA ASP A 405 -31.12 -21.17 -2.49
C ASP A 405 -30.73 -20.01 -1.56
N MET A 406 -29.58 -19.38 -1.81
CA MET A 406 -29.19 -18.15 -1.11
C MET A 406 -30.02 -16.93 -1.52
N GLY A 407 -30.73 -16.99 -2.64
CA GLY A 407 -31.64 -15.92 -3.08
C GLY A 407 -30.98 -14.81 -3.89
N MET A 408 -29.70 -14.96 -4.29
CA MET A 408 -28.95 -13.90 -5.00
C MET A 408 -29.45 -13.66 -6.43
N LEU A 409 -30.04 -14.69 -7.06
CA LEU A 409 -30.58 -14.63 -8.42
C LEU A 409 -31.97 -13.96 -8.50
N GLN A 410 -32.58 -13.68 -7.34
CA GLN A 410 -33.93 -13.12 -7.22
C GLN A 410 -33.89 -11.62 -6.88
N GLU A 411 -32.72 -11.08 -6.53
CA GLU A 411 -32.52 -9.67 -6.15
C GLU A 411 -32.34 -8.75 -7.36
N GLY A 412 -32.23 -9.31 -8.57
CA GLY A 412 -32.16 -8.54 -9.82
C GLY A 412 -30.78 -8.02 -10.19
N VAL A 413 -29.77 -8.24 -9.35
CA VAL A 413 -28.35 -7.98 -9.67
C VAL A 413 -27.86 -9.00 -10.68
N TRP A 414 -27.98 -10.30 -10.37
CA TRP A 414 -27.67 -11.39 -11.30
C TRP A 414 -28.89 -12.24 -11.64
N ASP A 415 -28.84 -12.84 -12.82
CA ASP A 415 -29.74 -13.92 -13.26
C ASP A 415 -28.92 -15.18 -13.58
N GLU A 416 -29.60 -16.29 -13.91
CA GLU A 416 -28.93 -17.55 -14.25
C GLU A 416 -28.04 -17.43 -15.50
N ASP A 417 -28.41 -16.59 -16.46
CA ASP A 417 -27.61 -16.37 -17.68
C ASP A 417 -26.27 -15.71 -17.35
N LYS A 418 -26.26 -14.68 -16.48
CA LYS A 418 -25.04 -14.09 -15.94
C LYS A 418 -24.19 -15.11 -15.20
N LEU A 419 -24.79 -15.85 -14.27
CA LEU A 419 -24.03 -16.80 -13.46
C LEU A 419 -23.30 -17.83 -14.33
N LEU A 420 -24.01 -18.38 -15.33
CA LEU A 420 -23.44 -19.35 -16.27
C LEU A 420 -22.38 -18.72 -17.18
N ALA A 421 -22.56 -17.47 -17.59
CA ALA A 421 -21.60 -16.76 -18.42
C ALA A 421 -20.32 -16.39 -17.67
N TYR A 422 -20.43 -16.05 -16.39
CA TYR A 422 -19.27 -15.73 -15.56
C TYR A 422 -18.47 -16.97 -15.22
N ASP A 423 -19.10 -18.15 -15.10
CA ASP A 423 -18.42 -19.45 -14.98
C ASP A 423 -17.31 -19.49 -13.93
N LEU A 424 -17.59 -18.97 -12.73
CA LEU A 424 -16.62 -18.98 -11.63
C LEU A 424 -16.16 -20.38 -11.18
N PRO A 425 -16.90 -21.48 -11.42
CA PRO A 425 -16.34 -22.82 -11.26
C PRO A 425 -15.12 -23.08 -12.13
N LEU A 426 -15.01 -22.49 -13.32
CA LEU A 426 -13.80 -22.57 -14.14
C LEU A 426 -12.62 -21.88 -13.46
N CYS A 427 -12.86 -20.70 -12.88
CA CYS A 427 -11.85 -19.99 -12.10
C CYS A 427 -11.38 -20.85 -10.92
N ALA A 428 -12.31 -21.34 -10.09
CA ALA A 428 -11.99 -22.23 -8.97
C ALA A 428 -11.23 -23.48 -9.39
N ALA A 429 -11.58 -24.08 -10.53
CA ALA A 429 -10.94 -25.30 -11.03
C ALA A 429 -9.51 -25.09 -11.50
N GLY A 430 -9.17 -23.89 -11.98
CA GLY A 430 -7.79 -23.52 -12.31
C GLY A 430 -6.98 -23.10 -11.08
N ILE A 431 -7.60 -22.41 -10.13
CA ILE A 431 -6.95 -22.00 -8.87
C ILE A 431 -6.60 -23.23 -8.02
N HIS A 432 -7.53 -24.18 -7.88
CA HIS A 432 -7.35 -25.38 -7.07
C HIS A 432 -7.52 -26.66 -7.92
N PRO A 433 -6.53 -27.01 -8.74
CA PRO A 433 -6.63 -28.16 -9.66
C PRO A 433 -6.73 -29.50 -8.92
N ASP A 434 -6.26 -29.59 -7.68
CA ASP A 434 -6.25 -30.77 -6.84
C ASP A 434 -7.38 -30.78 -5.78
N ALA A 435 -8.26 -29.77 -5.79
CA ALA A 435 -9.39 -29.70 -4.87
C ALA A 435 -10.29 -30.94 -4.96
N THR A 436 -10.77 -31.40 -3.81
CA THR A 436 -11.87 -32.38 -3.75
C THR A 436 -13.16 -31.78 -4.37
N PRO A 437 -14.16 -32.60 -4.74
CA PRO A 437 -15.44 -32.08 -5.24
C PRO A 437 -16.07 -31.05 -4.30
N GLU A 438 -16.03 -31.29 -2.99
CA GLU A 438 -16.62 -30.43 -1.97
C GLU A 438 -15.81 -29.12 -1.79
N ALA A 439 -14.48 -29.21 -1.80
CA ALA A 439 -13.62 -28.02 -1.71
C ALA A 439 -13.76 -27.14 -2.95
N LEU A 440 -13.88 -27.74 -4.14
CA LEU A 440 -14.11 -27.00 -5.39
C LEU A 440 -15.47 -26.28 -5.37
N ASP A 441 -16.51 -26.90 -4.81
CA ASP A 441 -17.81 -26.25 -4.65
C ASP A 441 -17.73 -25.03 -3.71
N VAL A 442 -17.08 -25.18 -2.55
CA VAL A 442 -16.88 -24.07 -1.59
C VAL A 442 -16.10 -22.93 -2.24
N SER A 443 -15.00 -23.23 -2.95
CA SER A 443 -14.21 -22.22 -3.66
C SER A 443 -15.03 -21.51 -4.75
N SER A 444 -15.81 -22.26 -5.54
CA SER A 444 -16.70 -21.69 -6.55
C SER A 444 -17.76 -20.75 -5.94
N GLN A 445 -18.27 -21.09 -4.76
CA GLN A 445 -19.29 -20.29 -4.05
C GLN A 445 -18.70 -19.04 -3.42
N TRP A 446 -17.48 -19.10 -2.86
CA TRP A 446 -16.75 -17.91 -2.38
C TRP A 446 -16.47 -16.93 -3.52
N LEU A 447 -15.97 -17.41 -4.66
CA LEU A 447 -15.76 -16.57 -5.84
C LEU A 447 -17.07 -15.94 -6.32
N ALA A 448 -18.17 -16.70 -6.31
CA ALA A 448 -19.49 -16.21 -6.72
C ALA A 448 -20.04 -15.16 -5.77
N TRP A 449 -19.92 -15.38 -4.46
CA TRP A 449 -20.33 -14.43 -3.46
C TRP A 449 -19.53 -13.12 -3.55
N GLY A 450 -18.20 -13.20 -3.68
CA GLY A 450 -17.34 -12.02 -3.80
C GLY A 450 -17.64 -11.21 -5.07
N THR A 451 -17.69 -11.87 -6.23
CA THR A 451 -17.97 -11.22 -7.53
C THR A 451 -19.40 -10.67 -7.59
N TYR A 452 -20.36 -11.32 -6.92
CA TYR A 452 -21.72 -10.79 -6.79
C TYR A 452 -21.74 -9.51 -5.95
N GLY A 453 -20.99 -9.48 -4.84
CA GLY A 453 -20.84 -8.29 -3.99
C GLY A 453 -20.23 -7.09 -4.74
N ASP A 454 -19.20 -7.36 -5.53
CA ASP A 454 -18.53 -6.40 -6.43
C ASP A 454 -19.53 -5.74 -7.40
N ASP A 455 -20.44 -6.51 -8.02
CA ASP A 455 -21.48 -5.95 -8.88
C ASP A 455 -22.64 -5.30 -8.05
N TYR A 456 -22.94 -5.82 -6.86
CA TYR A 456 -24.07 -5.38 -6.02
C TYR A 456 -23.85 -3.96 -5.48
N TYR A 457 -22.68 -3.67 -4.92
CA TYR A 457 -22.40 -2.40 -4.23
C TYR A 457 -22.59 -1.16 -5.13
N PRO A 458 -21.95 -1.06 -6.31
CA PRO A 458 -22.13 0.09 -7.20
C PRO A 458 -23.57 0.19 -7.74
N LEU A 459 -24.21 -0.94 -8.08
CA LEU A 459 -25.58 -0.94 -8.61
C LEU A 459 -26.62 -0.47 -7.58
N VAL A 460 -26.48 -0.90 -6.32
CA VAL A 460 -27.45 -0.66 -5.25
C VAL A 460 -27.16 0.65 -4.52
N PHE A 461 -25.90 0.94 -4.19
CA PHE A 461 -25.52 2.11 -3.39
C PHE A 461 -24.91 3.23 -4.23
N GLY A 462 -24.07 2.92 -5.22
CA GLY A 462 -23.36 3.90 -6.05
C GLY A 462 -24.31 4.82 -6.80
N ASN A 463 -25.27 4.25 -7.54
CA ASN A 463 -26.30 5.00 -8.27
C ASN A 463 -27.13 5.94 -7.37
N ARG A 464 -27.36 5.55 -6.11
CA ARG A 464 -28.15 6.32 -5.13
C ARG A 464 -27.31 7.30 -4.33
N ARG A 465 -25.98 7.22 -4.45
CA ARG A 465 -25.01 7.95 -3.62
C ARG A 465 -25.20 7.68 -2.12
N ASP A 466 -25.57 6.45 -1.77
CA ASP A 466 -25.97 6.07 -0.41
C ASP A 466 -24.86 5.35 0.36
N LEU A 467 -23.76 6.06 0.63
CA LEU A 467 -22.62 5.53 1.38
C LEU A 467 -22.99 5.16 2.82
N ALA A 468 -23.97 5.84 3.42
CA ALA A 468 -24.40 5.57 4.78
C ALA A 468 -25.05 4.19 4.90
N THR A 469 -25.96 3.84 3.98
CA THR A 469 -26.54 2.49 3.95
C THR A 469 -25.49 1.43 3.59
N ALA A 470 -24.58 1.73 2.65
CA ALA A 470 -23.48 0.82 2.32
C ALA A 470 -22.65 0.48 3.57
N LYS A 471 -22.23 1.47 4.36
CA LYS A 471 -21.50 1.27 5.62
C LYS A 471 -22.24 0.36 6.61
N LEU A 472 -23.56 0.54 6.75
CA LEU A 472 -24.39 -0.30 7.62
C LEU A 472 -24.44 -1.76 7.12
N VAL A 473 -24.54 -1.96 5.81
CA VAL A 473 -24.54 -3.31 5.21
C VAL A 473 -23.18 -3.98 5.37
N THR A 474 -22.07 -3.27 5.13
CA THR A 474 -20.71 -3.79 5.36
C THR A 474 -20.52 -4.21 6.83
N ALA A 475 -20.95 -3.38 7.79
CA ALA A 475 -20.89 -3.74 9.21
C ALA A 475 -21.72 -5.00 9.54
N ARG A 476 -22.88 -5.18 8.88
CA ARG A 476 -23.69 -6.38 9.04
C ARG A 476 -23.04 -7.62 8.43
N LEU A 477 -22.34 -7.50 7.30
CA LEU A 477 -21.56 -8.61 6.72
C LEU A 477 -20.48 -9.09 7.70
N SER A 478 -19.75 -8.17 8.33
CA SER A 478 -18.78 -8.53 9.37
C SER A 478 -19.44 -9.26 10.56
N ALA A 479 -20.65 -8.85 10.95
CA ALA A 479 -21.44 -9.52 11.99
C ALA A 479 -21.96 -10.92 11.60
N CYS A 480 -21.99 -11.26 10.31
CA CYS A 480 -22.34 -12.60 9.84
C CYS A 480 -21.21 -13.63 10.04
N MET A 481 -20.03 -13.20 10.49
CA MET A 481 -18.84 -14.03 10.69
C MET A 481 -18.46 -14.11 12.19
N PRO A 482 -19.22 -14.87 13.01
CA PRO A 482 -18.92 -15.02 14.43
C PRO A 482 -17.58 -15.73 14.65
N ILE A 483 -16.79 -15.23 15.59
CA ILE A 483 -15.54 -15.81 16.06
C ILE A 483 -15.81 -16.75 17.24
N ASP A 484 -16.57 -16.31 18.25
CA ASP A 484 -16.76 -17.02 19.52
C ASP A 484 -18.15 -16.77 20.14
N GLY A 485 -19.14 -17.56 19.69
CA GLY A 485 -20.47 -17.58 20.30
C GLY A 485 -21.31 -16.30 20.11
N GLU A 486 -20.87 -15.37 19.26
CA GLU A 486 -21.69 -14.21 18.90
C GLU A 486 -22.97 -14.65 18.19
N GLU A 487 -24.06 -13.91 18.43
CA GLU A 487 -25.33 -14.15 17.76
C GLU A 487 -25.23 -13.73 16.30
N VAL A 488 -25.43 -14.68 15.39
CA VAL A 488 -25.48 -14.41 13.95
C VAL A 488 -26.77 -13.63 13.66
N PRO A 489 -26.69 -12.46 13.00
CA PRO A 489 -27.87 -11.68 12.67
C PRO A 489 -28.81 -12.47 11.75
N VAL A 490 -30.11 -12.26 11.89
CA VAL A 490 -31.09 -12.80 10.93
C VAL A 490 -30.80 -12.17 9.56
N PRO A 491 -30.52 -12.97 8.51
CA PRO A 491 -30.10 -12.44 7.24
C PRO A 491 -31.26 -11.81 6.48
N VAL A 492 -31.06 -10.60 5.96
CA VAL A 492 -32.10 -9.82 5.27
C VAL A 492 -31.98 -9.82 3.75
N ASN A 493 -30.85 -10.28 3.20
CA ASN A 493 -30.58 -10.38 1.76
C ASN A 493 -29.75 -11.63 1.43
N GLY A 494 -29.50 -11.86 0.15
CA GLY A 494 -28.79 -13.02 -0.38
C GLY A 494 -27.31 -13.01 -0.05
N MET A 495 -26.67 -11.84 0.00
CA MET A 495 -25.27 -11.73 0.43
C MET A 495 -25.06 -12.18 1.86
N GLU A 496 -25.92 -11.75 2.80
CA GLU A 496 -25.87 -12.16 4.20
C GLU A 496 -26.14 -13.67 4.34
N ARG A 497 -27.16 -14.22 3.66
CA ARG A 497 -27.43 -15.67 3.66
C ARG A 497 -26.24 -16.47 3.13
N GLY A 498 -25.68 -16.05 2.00
CA GLY A 498 -24.52 -16.70 1.39
C GLY A 498 -23.29 -16.66 2.30
N LEU A 499 -23.01 -15.51 2.92
CA LEU A 499 -21.86 -15.37 3.82
C LEU A 499 -22.01 -16.24 5.07
N ILE A 500 -23.21 -16.33 5.65
CA ILE A 500 -23.47 -17.20 6.80
C ILE A 500 -23.21 -18.67 6.44
N ASP A 501 -23.75 -19.15 5.31
CA ASP A 501 -23.52 -20.53 4.84
C ASP A 501 -22.04 -20.82 4.57
N LEU A 502 -21.38 -19.90 3.85
CA LEU A 502 -19.95 -20.01 3.54
C LEU A 502 -19.09 -19.99 4.80
N TRP A 503 -19.38 -19.11 5.74
CA TRP A 503 -18.67 -19.01 7.01
C TRP A 503 -18.82 -20.30 7.82
N GLU A 504 -20.05 -20.80 7.98
CA GLU A 504 -20.31 -22.05 8.73
C GLU A 504 -19.52 -23.23 8.15
N ARG A 505 -19.50 -23.37 6.82
CA ARG A 505 -18.82 -24.49 6.15
C ARG A 505 -17.30 -24.35 6.10
N THR A 506 -16.80 -23.12 6.03
CA THR A 506 -15.35 -22.84 5.88
C THR A 506 -14.66 -22.76 7.24
N ALA A 507 -15.29 -22.12 8.23
CA ALA A 507 -14.71 -21.86 9.54
C ALA A 507 -15.02 -22.94 10.60
N ALA A 508 -15.71 -24.03 10.22
CA ALA A 508 -16.12 -25.11 11.12
C ALA A 508 -14.95 -25.67 11.94
N ASP A 509 -13.85 -25.98 11.27
CA ASP A 509 -12.66 -26.60 11.87
C ASP A 509 -11.59 -25.58 12.31
N MET A 510 -11.83 -24.29 12.07
CA MET A 510 -10.92 -23.22 12.46
C MET A 510 -11.02 -22.93 13.95
N ASN A 511 -9.86 -22.70 14.60
CA ASN A 511 -9.84 -22.12 15.95
C ASN A 511 -10.10 -20.60 15.91
N GLN A 512 -10.17 -19.98 17.09
CA GLN A 512 -10.50 -18.56 17.21
C GLN A 512 -9.51 -17.63 16.49
N ASP A 513 -8.22 -17.95 16.49
CA ASP A 513 -7.21 -17.11 15.82
C ASP A 513 -7.33 -17.21 14.29
N GLU A 514 -7.54 -18.42 13.76
CA GLU A 514 -7.78 -18.66 12.33
C GLU A 514 -9.07 -17.97 11.88
N ARG A 515 -10.13 -18.03 12.68
CA ARG A 515 -11.37 -17.28 12.42
C ARG A 515 -11.14 -15.78 12.40
N ARG A 516 -10.34 -15.24 13.33
CA ARG A 516 -10.00 -13.80 13.31
C ARG A 516 -9.24 -13.41 12.06
N GLN A 517 -8.26 -14.22 11.64
CA GLN A 517 -7.48 -13.97 10.43
C GLN A 517 -8.34 -14.05 9.17
N PHE A 518 -9.18 -15.09 9.08
CA PHE A 518 -10.07 -15.27 7.94
C PHE A 518 -11.14 -14.17 7.85
N ARG A 519 -11.76 -13.82 8.99
CA ARG A 519 -12.70 -12.70 9.08
C ARG A 519 -12.03 -11.40 8.65
N ALA A 520 -10.80 -11.13 9.12
CA ALA A 520 -10.07 -9.93 8.73
C ALA A 520 -9.83 -9.86 7.21
N ALA A 521 -9.51 -10.99 6.56
CA ALA A 521 -9.35 -11.03 5.10
C ALA A 521 -10.66 -10.73 4.36
N VAL A 522 -11.81 -11.23 4.84
CA VAL A 522 -13.13 -10.90 4.28
C VAL A 522 -13.50 -9.43 4.57
N ASP A 523 -13.26 -8.95 5.78
CA ASP A 523 -13.54 -7.56 6.19
C ASP A 523 -12.74 -6.59 5.30
N VAL A 524 -11.46 -6.84 5.03
CA VAL A 524 -10.65 -6.05 4.09
C VAL A 524 -11.31 -5.94 2.72
N MET A 525 -11.78 -7.06 2.15
CA MET A 525 -12.47 -7.05 0.86
C MET A 525 -13.79 -6.27 0.93
N THR A 526 -14.63 -6.51 1.94
CA THR A 526 -15.93 -5.83 2.02
C THR A 526 -15.84 -4.33 2.35
N GLU A 527 -14.83 -3.92 3.13
CA GLU A 527 -14.53 -2.50 3.41
C GLU A 527 -13.96 -1.79 2.16
N SER A 528 -13.27 -2.52 1.29
CA SER A 528 -12.72 -1.97 0.06
C SER A 528 -13.81 -1.53 -0.94
N TRP A 529 -14.97 -2.18 -0.96
CA TRP A 529 -16.12 -1.72 -1.76
C TRP A 529 -16.62 -0.33 -1.32
N LEU A 530 -16.50 0.02 -0.04
CA LEU A 530 -16.81 1.37 0.45
C LEU A 530 -15.81 2.40 -0.07
N TRP A 531 -14.55 1.98 -0.28
CA TRP A 531 -13.53 2.83 -0.89
C TRP A 531 -13.89 3.14 -2.34
N GLU A 532 -14.24 2.14 -3.13
CA GLU A 532 -14.64 2.32 -4.53
C GLU A 532 -15.87 3.25 -4.64
N LEU A 533 -16.90 3.01 -3.81
CA LEU A 533 -18.06 3.91 -3.72
C LEU A 533 -17.67 5.35 -3.36
N SER A 534 -16.73 5.54 -2.43
CA SER A 534 -16.25 6.88 -2.07
C SER A 534 -15.57 7.58 -3.24
N ASN A 535 -14.72 6.88 -4.00
CA ASN A 535 -14.06 7.44 -5.18
C ASN A 535 -15.08 7.79 -6.28
N GLN A 536 -16.06 6.91 -6.53
CA GLN A 536 -17.15 7.17 -7.49
C GLN A 536 -17.98 8.40 -7.07
N LEU A 537 -18.27 8.56 -5.78
CA LEU A 537 -18.98 9.73 -5.24
C LEU A 537 -18.22 11.04 -5.49
N GLN A 538 -16.89 10.99 -5.34
CA GLN A 538 -16.00 12.12 -5.55
C GLN A 538 -15.70 12.39 -7.02
N HIS A 539 -16.08 11.49 -7.95
CA HIS A 539 -15.67 11.52 -9.35
C HIS A 539 -14.14 11.57 -9.49
N ARG A 540 -13.41 10.83 -8.65
CA ARG A 540 -11.95 10.89 -8.57
C ARG A 540 -11.32 9.63 -9.17
N ILE A 541 -10.50 9.81 -10.20
CA ILE A 541 -9.54 8.78 -10.66
C ILE A 541 -8.39 8.75 -9.64
N PRO A 542 -8.06 7.59 -9.04
CA PRO A 542 -6.87 7.46 -8.19
C PRO A 542 -5.58 7.62 -9.02
N ASP A 543 -4.50 8.08 -8.38
CA ASP A 543 -3.18 8.03 -9.03
C ASP A 543 -2.64 6.60 -9.09
N PRO A 544 -1.59 6.30 -9.88
CA PRO A 544 -1.09 4.93 -10.05
C PRO A 544 -0.73 4.21 -8.73
N VAL A 545 -0.20 4.93 -7.74
CA VAL A 545 0.20 4.33 -6.46
C VAL A 545 -1.04 4.06 -5.60
N ASP A 546 -1.92 5.06 -5.46
CA ASP A 546 -3.21 4.92 -4.75
C ASP A 546 -4.07 3.80 -5.37
N TYR A 547 -4.05 3.69 -6.70
CA TYR A 547 -4.77 2.67 -7.46
C TYR A 547 -4.31 1.27 -7.11
N LEU A 548 -3.00 0.99 -7.18
CA LEU A 548 -2.48 -0.36 -6.92
C LEU A 548 -2.75 -0.81 -5.47
N GLU A 549 -2.63 0.11 -4.50
CA GLU A 549 -2.93 -0.18 -3.10
C GLU A 549 -4.41 -0.52 -2.89
N MET A 550 -5.29 0.32 -3.43
CA MET A 550 -6.72 0.07 -3.40
C MET A 550 -7.04 -1.26 -4.08
N ARG A 551 -6.50 -1.50 -5.27
CA ARG A 551 -6.84 -2.65 -6.11
C ARG A 551 -6.42 -3.99 -5.48
N ARG A 552 -5.32 -4.03 -4.73
CA ARG A 552 -4.93 -5.21 -3.92
C ARG A 552 -5.99 -5.57 -2.87
N ALA A 553 -6.65 -4.58 -2.29
CA ALA A 553 -7.75 -4.79 -1.35
C ALA A 553 -9.05 -5.16 -2.07
N THR A 554 -9.36 -4.51 -3.21
CA THR A 554 -10.66 -4.69 -3.89
C THR A 554 -10.76 -5.93 -4.76
N PHE A 555 -9.63 -6.47 -5.26
CA PHE A 555 -9.63 -7.67 -6.08
C PHE A 555 -9.99 -8.96 -5.31
N GLY A 556 -9.94 -8.94 -3.97
CA GLY A 556 -10.24 -10.12 -3.14
C GLY A 556 -9.10 -11.16 -3.08
N SER A 557 -7.88 -10.81 -3.52
CA SER A 557 -6.72 -11.71 -3.49
C SER A 557 -6.42 -12.25 -2.09
N GLU A 558 -6.45 -11.38 -1.07
CA GLU A 558 -6.19 -11.74 0.33
C GLU A 558 -7.14 -12.82 0.85
N LEU A 559 -8.41 -12.80 0.42
CA LEU A 559 -9.37 -13.85 0.75
C LEU A 559 -8.90 -15.20 0.21
N THR A 560 -8.55 -15.26 -1.08
CA THR A 560 -8.11 -16.51 -1.73
C THR A 560 -6.78 -17.01 -1.17
N MET A 561 -5.81 -16.13 -0.92
CA MET A 561 -4.51 -16.49 -0.34
C MET A 561 -4.65 -16.90 1.13
N SER A 562 -5.51 -16.24 1.90
CA SER A 562 -5.79 -16.61 3.29
C SER A 562 -6.35 -18.03 3.39
N LEU A 563 -7.23 -18.45 2.48
CA LEU A 563 -7.75 -19.81 2.44
C LEU A 563 -6.64 -20.84 2.18
N CYS A 564 -5.73 -20.57 1.24
CA CYS A 564 -4.56 -21.43 1.01
C CYS A 564 -3.70 -21.55 2.27
N ARG A 565 -3.35 -20.42 2.90
CA ARG A 565 -2.53 -20.38 4.12
C ARG A 565 -3.15 -21.17 5.28
N ILE A 566 -4.46 -21.03 5.49
CA ILE A 566 -5.15 -21.77 6.55
C ILE A 566 -5.12 -23.28 6.27
N GLY A 567 -5.20 -23.69 5.00
CA GLY A 567 -5.07 -25.09 4.59
C GLY A 567 -3.73 -25.74 4.98
N HIS A 568 -2.66 -24.97 5.12
CA HIS A 568 -1.35 -25.47 5.59
C HIS A 568 -1.29 -25.76 7.09
N GLY A 569 -2.25 -25.25 7.86
CA GLY A 569 -2.25 -25.28 9.32
C GLY A 569 -1.12 -24.45 9.95
N ARG A 570 -0.95 -24.58 11.27
CA ARG A 570 0.03 -23.81 12.07
C ARG A 570 1.49 -24.29 11.94
N LYS A 571 1.86 -24.89 10.80
CA LYS A 571 3.19 -25.47 10.59
C LYS A 571 4.22 -24.44 10.16
N VAL A 572 3.80 -23.42 9.41
CA VAL A 572 4.65 -22.31 9.01
C VAL A 572 4.59 -21.23 10.11
N PRO A 573 5.73 -20.80 10.66
CA PRO A 573 5.73 -19.73 11.65
C PRO A 573 5.16 -18.42 11.07
N PRO A 574 4.29 -17.67 11.80
CA PRO A 574 3.68 -16.44 11.30
C PRO A 574 4.68 -15.39 10.81
N GLU A 575 5.87 -15.33 11.42
CA GLU A 575 6.97 -14.46 11.04
C GLU A 575 7.50 -14.73 9.61
N VAL A 576 7.39 -15.98 9.12
CA VAL A 576 7.76 -16.32 7.74
C VAL A 576 6.79 -15.67 6.74
N TYR A 577 5.48 -15.75 6.99
CA TYR A 577 4.48 -15.08 6.14
C TYR A 577 4.59 -13.55 6.17
N ARG A 578 5.08 -12.98 7.28
CA ARG A 578 5.30 -11.54 7.42
C ARG A 578 6.62 -11.07 6.81
N SER A 579 7.51 -11.99 6.43
CA SER A 579 8.81 -11.64 5.85
C SER A 579 8.67 -10.89 4.54
N GLY A 580 9.66 -10.03 4.24
CA GLY A 580 9.74 -9.27 3.01
C GLY A 580 9.55 -10.13 1.75
N PRO A 581 10.32 -11.23 1.58
CA PRO A 581 10.20 -12.10 0.41
C PRO A 581 8.81 -12.70 0.22
N VAL A 582 8.18 -13.23 1.27
CA VAL A 582 6.83 -13.84 1.12
C VAL A 582 5.78 -12.78 0.78
N ARG A 583 5.83 -11.60 1.41
CA ARG A 583 4.94 -10.49 1.05
C ARG A 583 5.19 -9.97 -0.37
N SER A 584 6.45 -9.92 -0.80
CA SER A 584 6.85 -9.52 -2.16
C SER A 584 6.28 -10.50 -3.20
N LEU A 585 6.41 -11.80 -2.95
CA LEU A 585 5.84 -12.86 -3.77
C LEU A 585 4.32 -12.73 -3.91
N GLU A 586 3.62 -12.60 -2.78
CA GLU A 586 2.17 -12.46 -2.73
C GLU A 586 1.72 -11.20 -3.48
N ASN A 587 2.30 -10.04 -3.16
CA ASN A 587 1.96 -8.78 -3.81
C ASN A 587 2.21 -8.81 -5.32
N ALA A 588 3.32 -9.40 -5.78
CA ALA A 588 3.62 -9.56 -7.20
C ALA A 588 2.57 -10.43 -7.92
N ALA A 589 2.11 -11.51 -7.28
CA ALA A 589 1.02 -12.32 -7.81
C ALA A 589 -0.30 -11.53 -7.86
N MET A 590 -0.66 -10.83 -6.77
CA MET A 590 -1.88 -10.01 -6.70
C MET A 590 -1.91 -8.97 -7.82
N ASP A 591 -0.80 -8.25 -7.99
CA ASP A 591 -0.68 -7.18 -8.98
C ASP A 591 -0.85 -7.72 -10.39
N TYR A 592 -0.24 -8.87 -10.70
CA TYR A 592 -0.41 -9.49 -12.00
C TYR A 592 -1.88 -9.84 -12.26
N ALA A 593 -2.54 -10.50 -11.29
CA ALA A 593 -3.91 -10.96 -11.46
C ALA A 593 -4.92 -9.81 -11.57
N MET A 594 -4.72 -8.73 -10.81
CA MET A 594 -5.62 -7.58 -10.88
C MET A 594 -5.41 -6.74 -12.15
N LEU A 595 -4.17 -6.53 -12.59
CA LEU A 595 -3.89 -5.82 -13.84
C LEU A 595 -4.34 -6.64 -15.06
N LEU A 596 -4.23 -7.98 -14.97
CA LEU A 596 -4.82 -8.88 -15.95
C LEU A 596 -6.32 -8.66 -16.06
N ASN A 597 -7.04 -8.55 -14.94
CA ASN A 597 -8.45 -8.23 -14.95
C ASN A 597 -8.71 -6.89 -15.64
N ASP A 598 -7.98 -5.84 -15.27
CA ASP A 598 -8.14 -4.50 -15.85
C ASP A 598 -8.01 -4.49 -17.38
N VAL A 599 -7.08 -5.28 -17.92
CA VAL A 599 -6.90 -5.42 -19.38
C VAL A 599 -8.12 -6.06 -20.03
N PHE A 600 -8.66 -7.14 -19.44
CA PHE A 600 -9.86 -7.80 -19.97
C PHE A 600 -11.11 -6.93 -19.78
N SER A 601 -11.26 -6.32 -18.61
CA SER A 601 -12.46 -5.60 -18.19
C SER A 601 -12.53 -4.15 -18.68
N TYR A 602 -11.45 -3.59 -19.25
CA TYR A 602 -11.38 -2.19 -19.68
C TYR A 602 -12.62 -1.70 -20.44
N GLN A 603 -13.07 -2.42 -21.48
CA GLN A 603 -14.29 -2.02 -22.19
C GLN A 603 -15.53 -2.04 -21.29
N LYS A 604 -15.71 -3.12 -20.51
CA LYS A 604 -16.85 -3.27 -19.59
C LYS A 604 -16.92 -2.08 -18.63
N GLU A 605 -15.81 -1.83 -17.96
CA GLU A 605 -15.68 -0.84 -16.91
C GLU A 605 -15.87 0.58 -17.44
N ILE A 606 -15.15 0.97 -18.49
CA ILE A 606 -15.17 2.35 -18.98
C ILE A 606 -16.43 2.66 -19.81
N GLU A 607 -16.88 1.74 -20.65
CA GLU A 607 -17.97 1.99 -21.60
C GLU A 607 -19.37 1.69 -21.03
N TYR A 608 -19.50 0.65 -20.19
CA TYR A 608 -20.81 0.14 -19.74
C TYR A 608 -21.09 0.44 -18.27
N GLU A 609 -20.06 0.51 -17.42
CA GLU A 609 -20.22 0.72 -15.98
C GLU A 609 -19.89 2.15 -15.56
N GLY A 610 -19.09 2.87 -16.36
CA GLY A 610 -18.62 4.21 -16.02
C GLY A 610 -17.66 4.20 -14.84
N GLU A 611 -16.96 3.07 -14.67
CA GLU A 611 -16.02 2.83 -13.59
C GLU A 611 -14.73 3.62 -13.80
N VAL A 612 -14.12 4.06 -12.70
CA VAL A 612 -12.88 4.83 -12.66
C VAL A 612 -11.69 4.02 -12.12
N HIS A 613 -11.93 2.83 -11.58
CA HIS A 613 -10.92 1.94 -11.01
C HIS A 613 -10.40 0.93 -12.04
N ASN A 614 -9.70 1.42 -13.06
CA ASN A 614 -9.01 0.57 -14.03
C ASN A 614 -7.59 1.09 -14.29
N GLY A 615 -6.58 0.21 -14.22
CA GLY A 615 -5.17 0.58 -14.36
C GLY A 615 -4.84 1.29 -15.67
N ILE A 616 -5.48 0.91 -16.78
CA ILE A 616 -5.29 1.57 -18.07
C ILE A 616 -5.80 3.02 -18.01
N LEU A 617 -7.01 3.24 -17.48
CA LEU A 617 -7.56 4.59 -17.34
C LEU A 617 -6.70 5.45 -16.42
N VAL A 618 -6.20 4.88 -15.32
CA VAL A 618 -5.31 5.56 -14.37
C VAL A 618 -4.04 6.03 -15.08
N VAL A 619 -3.39 5.16 -15.86
CA VAL A 619 -2.18 5.50 -16.63
C VAL A 619 -2.48 6.56 -17.70
N GLN A 620 -3.58 6.43 -18.44
CA GLN A 620 -4.00 7.46 -19.42
C GLN A 620 -4.19 8.83 -18.77
N ASN A 621 -4.86 8.87 -17.62
CA ASN A 621 -5.12 10.11 -16.91
C ASN A 621 -3.83 10.74 -16.38
N PHE A 622 -3.00 9.93 -15.71
CA PHE A 622 -1.77 10.39 -15.08
C PHE A 622 -0.77 10.90 -16.13
N PHE A 623 -0.40 10.08 -17.10
CA PHE A 623 0.58 10.45 -18.14
C PHE A 623 0.00 11.27 -19.30
N GLY A 624 -1.33 11.43 -19.37
CA GLY A 624 -1.99 12.11 -20.48
C GLY A 624 -1.82 11.39 -21.82
N CYS A 625 -1.68 10.05 -21.80
CA CYS A 625 -1.41 9.23 -22.97
C CYS A 625 -2.68 8.54 -23.53
N ASP A 626 -2.57 7.98 -24.74
CA ASP A 626 -3.67 7.27 -25.36
C ASP A 626 -3.81 5.81 -24.86
N TYR A 627 -4.90 5.14 -25.26
CA TYR A 627 -5.20 3.79 -24.79
C TYR A 627 -4.08 2.78 -25.14
N PRO A 628 -3.58 2.70 -26.39
CA PRO A 628 -2.47 1.80 -26.71
C PRO A 628 -1.20 2.05 -25.88
N ALA A 629 -0.82 3.31 -25.66
CA ALA A 629 0.35 3.63 -24.83
C ALA A 629 0.13 3.19 -23.38
N ALA A 630 -1.04 3.49 -22.80
CA ALA A 630 -1.36 3.07 -21.43
C ALA A 630 -1.40 1.55 -21.27
N LEU A 631 -1.95 0.83 -22.26
CA LEU A 631 -1.95 -0.63 -22.27
C LEU A 631 -0.53 -1.19 -22.30
N ASN A 632 0.40 -0.59 -23.06
CA ASN A 632 1.79 -1.04 -23.08
C ASN A 632 2.46 -0.89 -21.71
N VAL A 633 2.23 0.25 -21.01
CA VAL A 633 2.75 0.44 -19.65
C VAL A 633 2.20 -0.62 -18.69
N ILE A 634 0.89 -0.92 -18.76
CA ILE A 634 0.26 -1.95 -17.93
C ILE A 634 0.80 -3.34 -18.28
N HIS A 635 1.02 -3.64 -19.56
CA HIS A 635 1.57 -4.91 -20.01
C HIS A 635 3.03 -5.12 -19.57
N ASP A 636 3.86 -4.09 -19.67
CA ASP A 636 5.25 -4.11 -19.18
C ASP A 636 5.27 -4.28 -17.67
N LEU A 637 4.41 -3.55 -16.94
CA LEU A 637 4.28 -3.71 -15.49
C LEU A 637 3.87 -5.14 -15.12
N MET A 638 2.82 -5.69 -15.74
CA MET A 638 2.42 -7.09 -15.53
C MET A 638 3.60 -8.05 -15.75
N THR A 639 4.35 -7.86 -16.84
CA THR A 639 5.51 -8.70 -17.14
C THR A 639 6.58 -8.60 -16.04
N GLN A 640 6.89 -7.39 -15.57
CA GLN A 640 7.83 -7.19 -14.47
C GLN A 640 7.35 -7.78 -13.13
N ARG A 641 6.05 -7.68 -12.81
CA ARG A 641 5.49 -8.33 -11.61
C ARG A 641 5.61 -9.85 -11.68
N MET A 642 5.37 -10.46 -12.84
CA MET A 642 5.59 -11.90 -13.02
C MET A 642 7.07 -12.30 -12.89
N GLN A 643 7.98 -11.50 -13.46
CA GLN A 643 9.42 -11.75 -13.33
C GLN A 643 9.90 -11.61 -11.88
N GLN A 644 9.37 -10.64 -11.13
CA GLN A 644 9.62 -10.49 -9.71
C GLN A 644 9.10 -11.70 -8.92
N PHE A 645 7.89 -12.18 -9.20
CA PHE A 645 7.36 -13.41 -8.58
C PHE A 645 8.32 -14.60 -8.79
N GLN A 646 8.81 -14.80 -10.02
CA GLN A 646 9.76 -15.87 -10.34
C GLN A 646 11.11 -15.67 -9.64
N HIS A 647 11.59 -14.43 -9.58
CA HIS A 647 12.84 -14.06 -8.91
C HIS A 647 12.78 -14.39 -7.42
N VAL A 648 11.76 -13.87 -6.72
CA VAL A 648 11.55 -14.09 -5.29
C VAL A 648 11.44 -15.59 -4.99
N ALA A 649 10.65 -16.32 -5.78
CA ALA A 649 10.47 -17.77 -5.60
C ALA A 649 11.79 -18.57 -5.77
N THR A 650 12.68 -18.12 -6.65
CA THR A 650 13.90 -18.85 -7.04
C THR A 650 15.12 -18.43 -6.23
N HIS A 651 15.23 -17.17 -5.81
CA HIS A 651 16.44 -16.60 -5.22
C HIS A 651 16.24 -16.16 -3.77
N GLU A 652 15.16 -15.44 -3.46
CA GLU A 652 14.95 -14.88 -2.12
C GLU A 652 14.40 -15.90 -1.12
N LEU A 653 13.44 -16.75 -1.52
CA LEU A 653 12.87 -17.76 -0.62
C LEU A 653 13.91 -18.75 -0.10
N PRO A 654 14.86 -19.27 -0.91
CA PRO A 654 15.95 -20.10 -0.39
C PRO A 654 16.78 -19.41 0.68
N ILE A 655 17.11 -18.13 0.52
CA ILE A 655 17.86 -17.35 1.51
C ILE A 655 17.03 -17.21 2.79
N LEU A 656 15.75 -16.86 2.67
CA LEU A 656 14.81 -16.80 3.79
C LEU A 656 14.77 -18.12 4.58
N TYR A 657 14.80 -19.27 3.89
CA TYR A 657 14.76 -20.59 4.54
C TYR A 657 16.01 -20.86 5.38
N GLU A 658 17.17 -20.35 4.97
CA GLU A 658 18.41 -20.42 5.73
C GLU A 658 18.41 -19.42 6.89
N ASP A 659 17.99 -18.18 6.65
CA ASP A 659 17.92 -17.12 7.67
C ASP A 659 17.00 -17.52 8.84
N PHE A 660 15.84 -18.12 8.56
CA PHE A 660 14.91 -18.63 9.57
C PHE A 660 15.20 -20.08 10.02
N LYS A 661 16.22 -20.73 9.45
CA LYS A 661 16.59 -22.14 9.72
C LYS A 661 15.39 -23.09 9.63
N LEU A 662 14.57 -22.92 8.59
CA LEU A 662 13.33 -23.68 8.40
C LEU A 662 13.60 -25.16 8.15
N SER A 663 12.76 -26.03 8.73
CA SER A 663 12.83 -27.49 8.54
C SER A 663 12.44 -27.90 7.12
N GLU A 664 12.86 -29.09 6.67
CA GLU A 664 12.47 -29.63 5.35
C GLU A 664 10.95 -29.79 5.20
N GLU A 665 10.21 -30.00 6.29
CA GLU A 665 8.74 -30.02 6.25
C GLU A 665 8.19 -28.63 5.91
N VAL A 666 8.64 -27.58 6.60
CA VAL A 666 8.19 -26.21 6.35
C VAL A 666 8.60 -25.73 4.96
N ARG A 667 9.81 -26.06 4.51
CA ARG A 667 10.28 -25.74 3.14
C ARG A 667 9.37 -26.37 2.07
N ARG A 668 8.93 -27.62 2.27
CA ARG A 668 7.97 -28.28 1.34
C ARG A 668 6.60 -27.61 1.35
N ILE A 669 6.12 -27.15 2.51
CA ILE A 669 4.85 -26.41 2.59
C ILE A 669 4.96 -25.10 1.82
N MET A 670 6.04 -24.35 1.99
CA MET A 670 6.26 -23.10 1.25
C MET A 670 6.42 -23.33 -0.27
N GLN A 671 7.07 -24.41 -0.70
CA GLN A 671 7.10 -24.80 -2.12
C GLN A 671 5.71 -25.15 -2.67
N GLY A 672 4.89 -25.85 -1.87
CA GLY A 672 3.48 -26.09 -2.18
C GLY A 672 2.72 -24.79 -2.35
N TYR A 673 2.90 -23.85 -1.42
CA TYR A 673 2.26 -22.54 -1.49
C TYR A 673 2.64 -21.74 -2.75
N VAL A 674 3.92 -21.74 -3.13
CA VAL A 674 4.36 -21.13 -4.40
C VAL A 674 3.64 -21.79 -5.60
N THR A 675 3.49 -23.12 -5.58
CA THR A 675 2.76 -23.86 -6.63
C THR A 675 1.28 -23.49 -6.67
N GLU A 676 0.64 -23.31 -5.50
CA GLU A 676 -0.75 -22.84 -5.42
C GLU A 676 -0.91 -21.44 -6.02
N LEU A 677 0.03 -20.52 -5.77
CA LEU A 677 0.02 -19.19 -6.41
C LEU A 677 0.24 -19.27 -7.93
N GLN A 678 1.06 -20.20 -8.43
CA GLN A 678 1.23 -20.43 -9.87
C GLN A 678 -0.04 -20.96 -10.53
N ASN A 679 -0.74 -21.90 -9.87
CA ASN A 679 -2.04 -22.39 -10.29
C ASN A 679 -3.08 -21.26 -10.29
N TRP A 680 -3.08 -20.41 -9.25
CA TRP A 680 -3.94 -19.25 -9.15
C TRP A 680 -3.77 -18.30 -10.33
N LEU A 681 -2.52 -17.91 -10.64
CA LEU A 681 -2.21 -17.01 -11.76
C LEU A 681 -2.63 -17.58 -13.13
N SER A 682 -2.27 -18.83 -13.42
CA SER A 682 -2.63 -19.48 -14.69
C SER A 682 -4.13 -19.75 -14.80
N GLY A 683 -4.78 -20.14 -13.70
CA GLY A 683 -6.21 -20.36 -13.59
C GLY A 683 -7.04 -19.11 -13.83
N ILE A 684 -6.63 -17.97 -13.25
CA ILE A 684 -7.29 -16.68 -13.47
C ILE A 684 -7.17 -16.23 -14.93
N LEU A 685 -5.99 -16.36 -15.56
CA LEU A 685 -5.84 -16.08 -17.00
C LEU A 685 -6.77 -16.95 -17.84
N LYS A 686 -6.81 -18.26 -17.55
CA LYS A 686 -7.70 -19.17 -18.26
C LYS A 686 -9.16 -18.78 -18.12
N TRP A 687 -9.58 -18.40 -16.91
CA TRP A 687 -10.94 -17.96 -16.66
C TRP A 687 -11.30 -16.70 -17.45
N HIS A 688 -10.43 -15.67 -17.45
CA HIS A 688 -10.66 -14.44 -18.22
C HIS A 688 -10.79 -14.69 -19.73
N GLN A 689 -10.02 -15.65 -20.27
CA GLN A 689 -10.07 -16.02 -21.69
C GLN A 689 -11.38 -16.71 -22.11
N ASP A 690 -11.94 -17.54 -21.23
CA ASP A 690 -13.05 -18.43 -21.57
C ASP A 690 -14.42 -17.97 -21.04
N CYS A 691 -14.45 -17.11 -20.02
CA CYS A 691 -15.71 -16.60 -19.49
C CYS A 691 -16.37 -15.60 -20.45
N HIS A 692 -17.70 -15.54 -20.40
CA HIS A 692 -18.53 -14.65 -21.20
C HIS A 692 -18.92 -13.38 -20.41
N ARG A 693 -17.94 -12.79 -19.70
CA ARG A 693 -18.09 -11.56 -18.90
C ARG A 693 -17.59 -10.30 -19.61
N TYR A 694 -16.54 -10.41 -20.43
CA TYR A 694 -15.79 -9.26 -20.94
C TYR A 694 -15.89 -9.04 -22.46
N GLY A 695 -16.37 -10.04 -23.21
CA GLY A 695 -16.41 -9.98 -24.66
C GLY A 695 -17.41 -8.94 -25.20
N PRO A 696 -17.09 -8.21 -26.31
CA PRO A 696 -17.98 -7.18 -26.86
C PRO A 696 -19.41 -7.68 -27.17
N ALA A 697 -19.54 -8.92 -27.64
CA ALA A 697 -20.83 -9.53 -27.93
C ALA A 697 -21.64 -9.85 -26.66
N ASP A 698 -20.97 -10.14 -25.56
CA ASP A 698 -21.59 -10.39 -24.26
C ASP A 698 -22.03 -9.06 -23.63
N LEU A 699 -21.17 -8.04 -23.66
CA LEU A 699 -21.48 -6.69 -23.16
C LEU A 699 -22.67 -6.06 -23.91
N ALA A 700 -22.66 -6.13 -25.25
CA ALA A 700 -23.76 -5.60 -26.07
C ALA A 700 -25.11 -6.30 -25.80
N ARG A 701 -25.09 -7.57 -25.43
CA ARG A 701 -26.29 -8.34 -25.06
C ARG A 701 -26.78 -8.00 -23.65
N ARG A 702 -25.86 -7.63 -22.76
CA ARG A 702 -26.08 -7.54 -21.31
C ARG A 702 -26.21 -6.12 -20.77
N ALA A 703 -25.99 -5.06 -21.56
CA ALA A 703 -26.17 -3.66 -21.14
C ALA A 703 -27.47 -3.49 -20.32
N HIS A 704 -27.33 -3.34 -19.00
CA HIS A 704 -28.39 -3.71 -18.06
C HIS A 704 -29.58 -2.75 -18.05
N GLY A 705 -30.78 -3.34 -18.13
CA GLY A 705 -32.06 -2.72 -17.77
C GLY A 705 -32.36 -2.77 -16.27
N PHE A 706 -31.34 -2.68 -15.40
CA PHE A 706 -31.57 -2.56 -13.96
C PHE A 706 -32.15 -1.17 -13.65
N VAL A 707 -33.37 -1.13 -13.10
CA VAL A 707 -34.06 0.12 -12.74
C VAL A 707 -34.21 0.13 -11.21
N PRO A 708 -33.51 1.04 -10.49
CA PRO A 708 -33.40 1.06 -9.01
C PRO A 708 -34.72 1.17 -8.22
N ASP A 709 -35.85 1.41 -8.90
CA ASP A 709 -37.15 1.71 -8.28
C ASP A 709 -38.22 0.63 -8.50
N ARG A 710 -37.90 -0.53 -9.10
CA ARG A 710 -38.83 -1.66 -9.16
C ARG A 710 -38.49 -2.70 -8.11
N VAL A 711 -39.38 -2.82 -7.12
CA VAL A 711 -39.48 -4.03 -6.28
C VAL A 711 -39.50 -5.25 -7.22
N PRO A 712 -38.64 -6.26 -7.02
CA PRO A 712 -38.62 -7.46 -7.86
C PRO A 712 -40.05 -8.02 -7.98
N ALA A 713 -40.50 -8.26 -9.21
CA ALA A 713 -41.82 -8.86 -9.41
C ALA A 713 -41.82 -10.25 -8.77
N LEU A 714 -42.64 -10.44 -7.72
CA LEU A 714 -42.81 -11.75 -7.09
C LEU A 714 -43.27 -12.76 -8.16
N PRO A 715 -42.56 -13.89 -8.33
CA PRO A 715 -43.01 -14.95 -9.21
C PRO A 715 -44.08 -15.72 -8.44
N PHE A 716 -45.33 -15.28 -8.44
CA PHE A 716 -46.55 -16.10 -8.25
C PHE A 716 -47.78 -15.19 -8.11
N SER A 717 -48.66 -15.22 -9.11
CA SER A 717 -50.02 -14.70 -8.99
C SER A 717 -50.83 -15.65 -8.11
N TRP A 718 -51.22 -15.21 -6.92
CA TRP A 718 -52.31 -15.86 -6.19
C TRP A 718 -53.62 -15.61 -6.95
N SER A 719 -54.18 -16.68 -7.51
CA SER A 719 -55.57 -16.72 -7.97
C SER A 719 -56.51 -16.62 -6.76
N GLY A 720 -56.74 -15.39 -6.32
CA GLY A 720 -57.73 -15.05 -5.29
C GLY A 720 -59.14 -15.21 -5.83
N THR A 721 -59.83 -16.18 -5.28
CA THR A 721 -61.23 -16.57 -5.46
C THR A 721 -62.18 -15.37 -5.38
N GLN A 722 -63.12 -15.30 -6.34
CA GLN A 722 -64.29 -14.43 -6.27
C GLN A 722 -65.10 -14.74 -5.01
N VAL A 723 -65.43 -13.71 -4.23
CA VAL A 723 -66.62 -13.71 -3.39
C VAL A 723 -67.55 -12.62 -3.94
N PRO A 724 -68.78 -12.95 -4.35
CA PRO A 724 -69.72 -11.96 -4.86
C PRO A 724 -70.33 -11.16 -3.72
N THR A 725 -70.47 -9.86 -3.96
CA THR A 725 -71.25 -8.92 -3.16
C THR A 725 -72.75 -9.21 -3.24
N SER A 726 -73.42 -9.30 -2.09
CA SER A 726 -74.85 -8.99 -2.00
C SER A 726 -75.21 -8.44 -0.61
N VAL A 727 -75.56 -7.14 -0.64
CA VAL A 727 -76.40 -6.33 0.27
C VAL A 727 -76.03 -6.25 1.75
#